data_AF-A0A9P3A750-F1
#
_entry.id   AF-A0A9P3A750-F1
#
_cell.length_a   1.000
_cell.length_b   1.000
_cell.length_c   1.000
_cell.angle_alpha   90.00
_cell.angle_beta   90.00
_cell.angle_gamma   90.00
#
_symmetry.space_group_name_H-M   'P 1'
#
loop_
_entity.id
_entity.type
_entity.pdbx_description
1 polymer ?
#
loop_
_entity_poly.entity_id
_entity_poly.type
_entity_poly.pdbx_seq_one_letter_code
_entity_poly.pdbx_strand_id
1 'polypeptide(L)'
;MAFQSPLISIPRKTTTDVDWTNPIRSIIAHSYGEDPNTYAEECSVLQRCRQDAVRGAGSDQTARDLLYKYFGQLELLELRFAEIKVAFPWNDAFTLKLTTQTSLAFEKASIIHLLAAVLSSLASSPSRADPEGLKRAYFNSRASAGMLTYINDNFLHAPSTDLSREVVHLLIGITMAQATEIFTEKLVDEKKAPALVSRSANSAAGMYAALVEEMKEFQGKGVFDRNWLYVLQIKARLFASLAQYYRSVADAAGGKHGAALVRMKMADTAAQDASRQASTFSYTFVGSATPSLPHDTATSLVEITKAHASLCSEAKVQATKDNDLIYHDILPSEASLTQIEKLPVAAPITIQEVYGNPDVSKLIGPDIFIRLIPLAVHESASVYSEEKAKLVRGEVERTELNEGEIRASLEHLGLPGLVSAWRRMTDDDEEGDGEVEVSSAVRRLAEEIQQSGATEPMLRNLDAERERCERELRELGGLLDNESRECERMRAKYAPQFTQSPSGPQTAHLRNNISSNLGSLQAASSSDAHISSLWREIQANVAVLSSGHDQLQRAASQVAAGKAAPAPAPGVSLLDLQEEVGAKGGLDEKEKEELRKAIADTQERLDRLGKVRRERDEVLKDLKEKIQNDDVSNLLLLNRRSQNVEPQLFATELEKFRPYQGRIAAAVQASSSIVQELEMVVRQVEKGKGVKERQRGQKDRQRRVREWERKLEAAGEGYHEVRAGLSKGLTFYESLSGVVNDLKREVKAFVGSRESERNRMVSEIETRQRLAGSPPPPPSAPGAGARGLDAQLAGLSLGASAPYTTSPPPKPTSAYSPAPSLPLPPQQTSTPSFPPPPPAQPRSSNPYDFGSLSSLPSAFSTSSPVQSSPYSSAPPRPEPPTQQRQGSYGSDYPSPPSPYPPPPPQASPPRSGSSSYYPAPPSQPTYSSPPPPTSQAPQHGYPAYPPPQGQQQQQYPPPQPQYGGYPSPPPQPPSQGYPGYQPQGGYPYR
;
A
#
# COMPACT_ATOMS: atom_id res chain seq x y z
N MET A 1 -48.08 -20.42 10.85
CA MET A 1 -47.50 -21.75 11.18
C MET A 1 -46.53 -21.54 12.33
N ALA A 2 -46.33 -22.54 13.20
CA ALA A 2 -45.38 -22.45 14.32
C ALA A 2 -44.13 -23.35 14.14
N PHE A 3 -44.02 -24.04 13.01
CA PHE A 3 -42.91 -24.92 12.68
C PHE A 3 -42.10 -24.35 11.50
N GLN A 4 -40.78 -24.38 11.66
CA GLN A 4 -39.78 -23.95 10.70
C GLN A 4 -39.56 -25.09 9.70
N SER A 5 -39.50 -24.80 8.40
CA SER A 5 -39.18 -25.87 7.44
C SER A 5 -37.69 -26.28 7.52
N PRO A 6 -37.34 -27.56 7.28
CA PRO A 6 -35.95 -27.99 7.18
C PRO A 6 -35.29 -27.40 5.92
N LEU A 7 -34.05 -26.93 6.07
CA LEU A 7 -33.30 -26.25 5.02
C LEU A 7 -32.24 -27.18 4.41
N ILE A 8 -32.10 -27.15 3.08
CA ILE A 8 -30.99 -27.78 2.37
C ILE A 8 -29.71 -27.00 2.69
N SER A 9 -28.63 -27.73 2.95
CA SER A 9 -27.27 -27.19 3.02
C SER A 9 -26.40 -27.78 1.91
N ILE A 10 -25.43 -27.02 1.40
CA ILE A 10 -24.56 -27.44 0.32
C ILE A 10 -23.42 -28.30 0.92
N PRO A 11 -23.06 -29.45 0.32
CA PRO A 11 -21.94 -30.26 0.81
C PRO A 11 -20.61 -29.49 0.76
N ARG A 12 -19.69 -29.82 1.66
CA ARG A 12 -18.36 -29.17 1.75
C ARG A 12 -17.37 -29.88 0.84
N LYS A 13 -16.70 -29.14 -0.05
CA LYS A 13 -15.51 -29.63 -0.78
C LYS A 13 -14.40 -29.99 0.23
N THR A 14 -13.65 -31.07 -0.03
CA THR A 14 -12.51 -31.48 0.81
C THR A 14 -11.19 -31.41 0.03
N THR A 15 -10.09 -31.07 0.70
CA THR A 15 -8.75 -30.94 0.09
C THR A 15 -7.67 -31.62 0.97
N THR A 16 -6.57 -32.05 0.35
CA THR A 16 -5.36 -32.40 1.12
C THR A 16 -4.59 -31.14 1.50
N ASP A 17 -3.53 -31.28 2.28
CA ASP A 17 -2.55 -30.21 2.42
C ASP A 17 -1.86 -29.97 1.08
N VAL A 18 -1.39 -28.75 0.91
CA VAL A 18 -0.72 -28.21 -0.29
C VAL A 18 0.49 -27.43 0.22
N ASP A 19 1.63 -27.51 -0.46
CA ASP A 19 2.80 -26.71 -0.11
C ASP A 19 2.80 -25.37 -0.85
N TRP A 20 2.55 -24.28 -0.11
CA TRP A 20 2.78 -22.92 -0.60
C TRP A 20 4.26 -22.52 -0.61
N THR A 21 5.08 -23.16 0.22
CA THR A 21 6.42 -22.69 0.59
C THR A 21 7.40 -22.77 -0.58
N ASN A 22 7.56 -23.95 -1.21
CA ASN A 22 8.54 -24.10 -2.29
C ASN A 22 8.18 -23.27 -3.55
N PRO A 23 6.92 -23.21 -4.01
CA PRO A 23 6.55 -22.38 -5.16
C PRO A 23 6.72 -20.88 -4.91
N ILE A 24 6.29 -20.36 -3.75
CA ILE A 24 6.50 -18.93 -3.40
C ILE A 24 8.00 -18.62 -3.28
N ARG A 25 8.78 -19.47 -2.58
CA ARG A 25 10.24 -19.29 -2.49
C ARG A 25 10.92 -19.26 -3.86
N SER A 26 10.49 -20.12 -4.78
CA SER A 26 11.02 -20.14 -6.15
C SER A 26 10.71 -18.84 -6.90
N ILE A 27 9.49 -18.30 -6.77
CA ILE A 27 9.12 -17.04 -7.43
C ILE A 27 9.84 -15.84 -6.79
N ILE A 28 10.07 -15.83 -5.48
CA ILE A 28 10.89 -14.79 -4.82
C ILE A 28 12.32 -14.80 -5.39
N ALA A 29 12.97 -15.97 -5.46
CA ALA A 29 14.32 -16.09 -6.03
C ALA A 29 14.40 -15.67 -7.51
N HIS A 30 13.44 -16.07 -8.35
CA HIS A 30 13.52 -15.88 -9.80
C HIS A 30 12.90 -14.56 -10.30
N SER A 31 11.92 -13.99 -9.60
CA SER A 31 11.16 -12.81 -10.05
C SER A 31 11.36 -11.56 -9.20
N TYR A 32 11.91 -11.69 -7.99
CA TYR A 32 12.27 -10.57 -7.11
C TYR A 32 13.79 -10.48 -6.89
N GLY A 33 14.51 -11.62 -6.95
CA GLY A 33 15.97 -11.66 -6.75
C GLY A 33 16.41 -11.59 -5.28
N GLU A 34 15.47 -11.62 -4.35
CA GLU A 34 15.70 -11.59 -2.90
C GLU A 34 15.93 -12.99 -2.32
N ASP A 35 16.59 -13.10 -1.16
CA ASP A 35 16.75 -14.39 -0.47
C ASP A 35 15.39 -14.92 0.04
N PRO A 36 14.90 -16.08 -0.46
CA PRO A 36 13.64 -16.68 -0.01
C PRO A 36 13.62 -17.11 1.47
N ASN A 37 14.76 -17.10 2.17
CA ASN A 37 14.79 -17.28 3.62
C ASN A 37 14.19 -16.09 4.38
N THR A 38 14.26 -14.88 3.83
CA THR A 38 13.77 -13.62 4.42
C THR A 38 12.26 -13.60 4.66
N TYR A 39 11.52 -14.42 3.89
CA TYR A 39 10.06 -14.50 3.86
C TYR A 39 9.52 -15.86 4.33
N ALA A 40 10.33 -16.63 5.07
CA ALA A 40 9.97 -17.97 5.52
C ALA A 40 8.81 -17.96 6.53
N GLU A 41 8.77 -16.95 7.41
CA GLU A 41 7.68 -16.77 8.38
C GLU A 41 6.36 -16.44 7.66
N GLU A 42 6.38 -15.49 6.73
CA GLU A 42 5.25 -15.09 5.88
C GLU A 42 4.68 -16.28 5.11
N CYS A 43 5.53 -17.12 4.53
CA CYS A 43 5.12 -18.38 3.88
C CYS A 43 4.46 -19.35 4.89
N SER A 44 5.01 -19.49 6.10
CA SER A 44 4.43 -20.35 7.14
C SER A 44 3.08 -19.85 7.65
N VAL A 45 2.87 -18.52 7.67
CA VAL A 45 1.61 -17.89 8.07
C VAL A 45 0.54 -18.11 7.00
N LEU A 46 0.86 -18.00 5.71
CA LEU A 46 -0.07 -18.36 4.62
C LEU A 46 -0.43 -19.85 4.68
N GLN A 47 0.58 -20.72 4.84
CA GLN A 47 0.41 -22.17 4.97
C GLN A 47 -0.54 -22.53 6.12
N ARG A 48 -0.32 -21.95 7.31
CA ARG A 48 -1.18 -22.12 8.48
C ARG A 48 -2.58 -21.57 8.24
N CYS A 49 -2.71 -20.38 7.63
CA CYS A 49 -4.00 -19.78 7.31
C CYS A 49 -4.87 -20.67 6.40
N ARG A 50 -4.28 -21.40 5.44
CA ARG A 50 -5.00 -22.42 4.66
C ARG A 50 -5.46 -23.59 5.53
N GLN A 51 -4.58 -24.12 6.37
CA GLN A 51 -4.88 -25.27 7.21
C GLN A 51 -5.98 -24.96 8.24
N ASP A 52 -5.91 -23.77 8.85
CA ASP A 52 -6.94 -23.27 9.77
C ASP A 52 -8.29 -23.12 9.05
N ALA A 53 -8.31 -22.48 7.88
CA ALA A 53 -9.54 -22.22 7.13
C ALA A 53 -10.25 -23.48 6.59
N VAL A 54 -9.50 -24.53 6.23
CA VAL A 54 -10.09 -25.74 5.61
C VAL A 54 -10.18 -26.93 6.57
N ARG A 55 -9.51 -26.90 7.74
CA ARG A 55 -9.56 -27.98 8.74
C ARG A 55 -9.60 -27.55 10.21
N GLY A 56 -9.05 -26.39 10.57
CA GLY A 56 -8.90 -25.96 11.97
C GLY A 56 -10.18 -25.51 12.67
N ALA A 57 -11.32 -25.47 11.98
CA ALA A 57 -12.55 -24.89 12.50
C ALA A 57 -13.34 -25.83 13.41
N GLY A 58 -13.30 -25.58 14.73
CA GLY A 58 -14.13 -26.26 15.72
C GLY A 58 -15.62 -25.87 15.72
N SER A 59 -16.03 -24.89 14.92
CA SER A 59 -17.43 -24.53 14.67
C SER A 59 -17.61 -23.91 13.29
N ASP A 60 -18.82 -23.98 12.72
CA ASP A 60 -19.14 -23.37 11.43
C ASP A 60 -18.97 -21.84 11.42
N GLN A 61 -19.24 -21.19 12.56
CA GLN A 61 -19.02 -19.76 12.73
C GLN A 61 -17.53 -19.42 12.59
N THR A 62 -16.67 -20.22 13.25
CA THR A 62 -15.20 -20.12 13.11
C THR A 62 -14.74 -20.45 11.70
N ALA A 63 -15.35 -21.46 11.05
CA ALA A 63 -15.03 -21.84 9.67
C ALA A 63 -15.28 -20.68 8.69
N ARG A 64 -16.45 -20.04 8.79
CA ARG A 64 -16.82 -18.86 7.99
C ARG A 64 -15.77 -17.76 8.14
N ASP A 65 -15.37 -17.49 9.37
CA ASP A 65 -14.49 -16.36 9.69
C ASP A 65 -13.03 -16.62 9.23
N LEU A 66 -12.54 -17.85 9.35
CA LEU A 66 -11.24 -18.26 8.80
C LEU A 66 -11.24 -18.32 7.26
N LEU A 67 -12.35 -18.71 6.64
CA LEU A 67 -12.51 -18.70 5.17
C LEU A 67 -12.57 -17.28 4.59
N TYR A 68 -13.28 -16.34 5.25
CA TYR A 68 -13.22 -14.92 4.89
C TYR A 68 -11.78 -14.39 4.95
N LYS A 69 -11.06 -14.69 6.03
CA LYS A 69 -9.66 -14.30 6.19
C LYS A 69 -8.77 -14.86 5.08
N TYR A 70 -8.83 -16.18 4.85
CA TYR A 70 -7.96 -16.83 3.86
C TYR A 70 -8.26 -16.34 2.44
N PHE A 71 -9.53 -16.20 2.05
CA PHE A 71 -9.87 -15.63 0.74
C PHE A 71 -9.36 -14.19 0.56
N GLY A 72 -9.54 -13.33 1.56
CA GLY A 72 -9.01 -11.96 1.51
C GLY A 72 -7.48 -11.92 1.35
N GLN A 73 -6.76 -12.82 2.02
CA GLN A 73 -5.31 -12.96 1.83
C GLN A 73 -4.94 -13.52 0.44
N LEU A 74 -5.77 -14.38 -0.18
CA LEU A 74 -5.58 -14.83 -1.57
C LEU A 74 -5.85 -13.73 -2.61
N GLU A 75 -6.73 -12.76 -2.33
CA GLU A 75 -6.87 -11.55 -3.15
C GLU A 75 -5.61 -10.68 -3.08
N LEU A 76 -5.11 -10.38 -1.87
CA LEU A 76 -3.87 -9.62 -1.67
C LEU A 76 -2.65 -10.31 -2.28
N LEU A 77 -2.54 -11.64 -2.17
CA LEU A 77 -1.48 -12.45 -2.75
C LEU A 77 -1.43 -12.33 -4.29
N GLU A 78 -2.58 -12.27 -4.96
CA GLU A 78 -2.66 -12.16 -6.42
C GLU A 78 -2.14 -10.80 -6.95
N LEU A 79 -2.31 -9.73 -6.18
CA LEU A 79 -1.76 -8.40 -6.53
C LEU A 79 -0.22 -8.43 -6.62
N ARG A 80 0.43 -9.30 -5.84
CA ARG A 80 1.90 -9.45 -5.81
C ARG A 80 2.36 -10.50 -6.82
N PHE A 81 1.79 -11.70 -6.79
CA PHE A 81 2.22 -12.84 -7.60
C PHE A 81 1.25 -13.15 -8.76
N ALA A 82 1.54 -12.61 -9.94
CA ALA A 82 0.67 -12.76 -11.12
C ALA A 82 0.52 -14.19 -11.66
N GLU A 83 1.55 -15.04 -11.53
CA GLU A 83 1.49 -16.46 -11.91
C GLU A 83 2.06 -17.38 -10.81
N ILE A 84 1.28 -17.65 -9.77
CA ILE A 84 1.58 -18.77 -8.87
C ILE A 84 1.15 -20.09 -9.51
N LYS A 85 2.08 -21.05 -9.59
CA LYS A 85 1.85 -22.43 -10.04
C LYS A 85 1.99 -23.39 -8.87
N VAL A 86 0.91 -23.54 -8.11
CA VAL A 86 0.78 -24.42 -6.92
C VAL A 86 -0.29 -25.46 -7.23
N ALA A 87 -0.01 -26.75 -7.02
CA ALA A 87 -0.99 -27.80 -7.29
C ALA A 87 -2.04 -27.87 -6.16
N PHE A 88 -3.29 -27.53 -6.48
CA PHE A 88 -4.43 -27.55 -5.56
C PHE A 88 -5.33 -28.78 -5.83
N PRO A 89 -5.29 -29.83 -4.99
CA PRO A 89 -6.14 -31.01 -5.10
C PRO A 89 -7.45 -30.80 -4.33
N TRP A 90 -8.57 -30.77 -5.04
CA TRP A 90 -9.89 -30.63 -4.45
C TRP A 90 -10.81 -31.77 -4.89
N ASN A 91 -11.50 -32.39 -3.93
CA ASN A 91 -12.60 -33.29 -4.22
C ASN A 91 -13.86 -32.49 -4.54
N ASP A 92 -14.56 -32.93 -5.57
CA ASP A 92 -15.88 -32.42 -5.96
C ASP A 92 -16.93 -32.69 -4.85
N ALA A 93 -17.71 -31.67 -4.48
CA ALA A 93 -18.63 -31.68 -3.35
C ALA A 93 -19.75 -32.74 -3.44
N PHE A 94 -20.11 -33.15 -4.65
CA PHE A 94 -21.24 -34.08 -4.89
C PHE A 94 -20.77 -35.45 -5.37
N THR A 95 -19.79 -35.49 -6.27
CA THR A 95 -19.27 -36.72 -6.87
C THR A 95 -18.05 -37.29 -6.15
N LEU A 96 -17.48 -36.56 -5.18
CA LEU A 96 -16.25 -36.88 -4.44
C LEU A 96 -15.01 -37.10 -5.32
N LYS A 97 -15.09 -36.79 -6.62
CA LYS A 97 -14.02 -36.96 -7.58
C LYS A 97 -12.89 -35.95 -7.32
N LEU A 98 -11.69 -36.47 -7.05
CA LEU A 98 -10.48 -35.66 -6.94
C LEU A 98 -10.17 -34.96 -8.28
N THR A 99 -9.98 -33.65 -8.23
CA THR A 99 -9.56 -32.79 -9.34
C THR A 99 -8.41 -31.91 -8.87
N THR A 100 -7.27 -31.94 -9.58
CA THR A 100 -6.08 -31.15 -9.24
C THR A 100 -5.80 -30.15 -10.36
N GLN A 101 -5.61 -28.87 -10.01
CA GLN A 101 -5.22 -27.81 -10.95
C GLN A 101 -4.12 -26.94 -10.34
N THR A 102 -3.32 -26.28 -11.19
CA THR A 102 -2.18 -25.44 -10.76
C THR A 102 -2.49 -23.95 -10.59
N SER A 103 -3.72 -23.52 -10.92
CA SER A 103 -4.13 -22.11 -10.95
C SER A 103 -4.69 -21.63 -9.61
N LEU A 104 -4.20 -20.48 -9.14
CA LEU A 104 -4.73 -19.74 -7.98
C LEU A 104 -6.25 -19.51 -8.07
N ALA A 105 -6.79 -19.32 -9.27
CA ALA A 105 -8.21 -19.11 -9.49
C ALA A 105 -9.04 -20.34 -9.07
N PHE A 106 -8.54 -21.57 -9.26
CA PHE A 106 -9.25 -22.79 -8.84
C PHE A 106 -9.29 -22.97 -7.31
N GLU A 107 -8.22 -22.59 -6.61
CA GLU A 107 -8.23 -22.50 -5.15
C GLU A 107 -9.26 -21.46 -4.69
N LYS A 108 -9.24 -20.24 -5.26
CA LYS A 108 -10.23 -19.19 -4.96
C LYS A 108 -11.67 -19.67 -5.15
N ALA A 109 -12.02 -20.23 -6.31
CA ALA A 109 -13.37 -20.76 -6.56
C ALA A 109 -13.77 -21.89 -5.58
N SER A 110 -12.83 -22.78 -5.25
CA SER A 110 -13.07 -23.88 -4.31
C SER A 110 -13.29 -23.38 -2.87
N ILE A 111 -12.55 -22.35 -2.45
CA ILE A 111 -12.71 -21.69 -1.15
C ILE A 111 -14.03 -20.91 -1.07
N ILE A 112 -14.42 -20.19 -2.13
CA ILE A 112 -15.72 -19.50 -2.18
C ILE A 112 -16.88 -20.51 -2.14
N HIS A 113 -16.76 -21.66 -2.83
CA HIS A 113 -17.77 -22.73 -2.76
C HIS A 113 -17.84 -23.34 -1.35
N LEU A 114 -16.70 -23.57 -0.69
CA LEU A 114 -16.65 -24.05 0.69
C LEU A 114 -17.24 -23.01 1.68
N LEU A 115 -17.01 -21.72 1.45
CA LEU A 115 -17.61 -20.63 2.21
C LEU A 115 -19.13 -20.55 2.00
N ALA A 116 -19.62 -20.72 0.76
CA ALA A 116 -21.05 -20.84 0.48
C ALA A 116 -21.67 -22.06 1.19
N ALA A 117 -20.98 -23.21 1.19
CA ALA A 117 -21.41 -24.38 1.95
C ALA A 117 -21.51 -24.11 3.45
N VAL A 118 -20.50 -23.51 4.07
CA VAL A 118 -20.53 -23.10 5.48
C VAL A 118 -21.64 -22.08 5.76
N LEU A 119 -21.84 -21.08 4.89
CA LEU A 119 -22.94 -20.10 5.01
C LEU A 119 -24.32 -20.78 4.92
N SER A 120 -24.50 -21.77 4.03
CA SER A 120 -25.75 -22.54 3.96
C SER A 120 -26.00 -23.39 5.23
N SER A 121 -24.93 -23.94 5.83
CA SER A 121 -24.96 -24.64 7.13
C SER A 121 -25.32 -23.68 8.28
N LEU A 122 -24.77 -22.48 8.28
CA LEU A 122 -25.12 -21.39 9.20
C LEU A 122 -26.51 -20.77 8.94
N ALA A 123 -27.20 -21.15 7.85
CA ALA A 123 -28.59 -20.82 7.62
C ALA A 123 -29.55 -21.92 8.08
N SER A 124 -29.16 -23.20 8.00
CA SER A 124 -29.96 -24.35 8.45
C SER A 124 -29.84 -24.66 9.96
N SER A 125 -28.71 -24.32 10.58
CA SER A 125 -28.40 -24.63 11.98
C SER A 125 -29.19 -23.84 13.05
N PRO A 126 -29.38 -22.50 12.97
CA PRO A 126 -30.03 -21.76 14.05
C PRO A 126 -31.56 -21.90 14.03
N SER A 127 -32.17 -21.99 15.22
CA SER A 127 -33.63 -21.92 15.35
C SER A 127 -34.15 -20.55 14.93
N ARG A 128 -34.97 -20.51 13.89
CA ARG A 128 -35.58 -19.32 13.31
C ARG A 128 -36.83 -18.83 14.06
N ALA A 129 -37.13 -19.43 15.22
CA ALA A 129 -38.12 -18.92 16.18
C ALA A 129 -37.56 -17.78 17.05
N ASP A 130 -36.23 -17.65 17.14
CA ASP A 130 -35.57 -16.45 17.65
C ASP A 130 -35.48 -15.39 16.54
N PRO A 131 -35.96 -14.14 16.75
CA PRO A 131 -35.81 -13.04 15.80
C PRO A 131 -34.36 -12.71 15.42
N GLU A 132 -33.34 -13.07 16.20
CA GLU A 132 -31.94 -12.93 15.77
C GLU A 132 -31.49 -14.10 14.87
N GLY A 133 -31.74 -15.35 15.28
CA GLY A 133 -31.53 -16.56 14.47
C GLY A 133 -32.20 -16.48 13.10
N LEU A 134 -33.43 -15.95 13.04
CA LEU A 134 -34.18 -15.69 11.80
C LEU A 134 -33.47 -14.69 10.87
N LYS A 135 -32.96 -13.58 11.43
CA LYS A 135 -32.17 -12.57 10.67
C LYS A 135 -30.86 -13.16 10.17
N ARG A 136 -30.14 -13.89 11.03
CA ARG A 136 -28.88 -14.57 10.71
C ARG A 136 -29.08 -15.58 9.58
N ALA A 137 -30.11 -16.41 9.64
CA ALA A 137 -30.43 -17.38 8.59
C ALA A 137 -30.73 -16.69 7.25
N TYR A 138 -31.58 -15.65 7.25
CA TYR A 138 -31.92 -14.88 6.05
C TYR A 138 -30.69 -14.21 5.40
N PHE A 139 -29.81 -13.62 6.22
CA PHE A 139 -28.55 -13.04 5.76
C PHE A 139 -27.62 -14.11 5.18
N ASN A 140 -27.41 -15.22 5.91
CA ASN A 140 -26.51 -16.29 5.52
C ASN A 140 -26.94 -16.98 4.20
N SER A 141 -28.25 -17.18 3.97
CA SER A 141 -28.76 -17.69 2.69
C SER A 141 -28.48 -16.72 1.52
N ARG A 142 -28.72 -15.41 1.69
CA ARG A 142 -28.45 -14.40 0.64
C ARG A 142 -26.95 -14.18 0.38
N ALA A 143 -26.12 -14.30 1.41
CA ALA A 143 -24.66 -14.26 1.29
C ALA A 143 -24.12 -15.52 0.59
N SER A 144 -24.63 -16.72 0.94
CA SER A 144 -24.31 -17.97 0.25
C SER A 144 -24.65 -17.88 -1.25
N ALA A 145 -25.81 -17.33 -1.59
CA ALA A 145 -26.21 -17.11 -2.98
C ALA A 145 -25.22 -16.19 -3.72
N GLY A 146 -24.83 -15.06 -3.14
CA GLY A 146 -23.93 -14.11 -3.79
C GLY A 146 -22.48 -14.61 -3.96
N MET A 147 -22.00 -15.43 -3.02
CA MET A 147 -20.73 -16.16 -3.17
C MET A 147 -20.77 -17.11 -4.38
N LEU A 148 -21.90 -17.81 -4.58
CA LEU A 148 -22.10 -18.67 -5.74
C LEU A 148 -22.27 -17.87 -7.05
N THR A 149 -22.96 -16.71 -7.02
CA THR A 149 -23.07 -15.80 -8.18
C THR A 149 -21.68 -15.38 -8.68
N TYR A 150 -20.77 -14.99 -7.78
CA TYR A 150 -19.40 -14.64 -8.15
C TYR A 150 -18.67 -15.81 -8.86
N ILE A 151 -18.89 -17.06 -8.44
CA ILE A 151 -18.35 -18.23 -9.16
C ILE A 151 -18.98 -18.33 -10.57
N ASN A 152 -20.31 -18.20 -10.69
CA ASN A 152 -21.01 -18.33 -11.98
C ASN A 152 -20.50 -17.33 -13.03
N ASP A 153 -20.24 -16.10 -12.62
CA ASP A 153 -19.84 -15.00 -13.51
C ASP A 153 -18.35 -15.03 -13.87
N ASN A 154 -17.48 -15.47 -12.94
CA ASN A 154 -16.02 -15.44 -13.14
C ASN A 154 -15.41 -16.78 -13.59
N PHE A 155 -16.09 -17.93 -13.41
CA PHE A 155 -15.54 -19.27 -13.69
C PHE A 155 -16.25 -19.99 -14.84
N LEU A 156 -16.19 -19.38 -16.03
CA LEU A 156 -16.77 -19.91 -17.28
C LEU A 156 -16.23 -21.29 -17.72
N HIS A 157 -15.04 -21.68 -17.26
CA HIS A 157 -14.37 -22.94 -17.64
C HIS A 157 -14.04 -23.78 -16.40
N ALA A 158 -15.09 -24.19 -15.68
CA ALA A 158 -14.97 -24.99 -14.47
C ALA A 158 -14.35 -26.39 -14.73
N PRO A 159 -13.33 -26.81 -13.96
CA PRO A 159 -12.68 -28.11 -14.12
C PRO A 159 -13.35 -29.24 -13.30
N SER A 160 -14.26 -28.90 -12.38
CA SER A 160 -15.06 -29.84 -11.57
C SER A 160 -16.57 -29.58 -11.74
N THR A 161 -17.39 -30.61 -11.51
CA THR A 161 -18.84 -30.57 -11.76
C THR A 161 -19.53 -29.61 -10.79
N ASP A 162 -19.11 -29.58 -9.52
CA ASP A 162 -19.62 -28.71 -8.46
C ASP A 162 -19.37 -27.20 -8.66
N LEU A 163 -18.40 -26.84 -9.51
CA LEU A 163 -18.13 -25.47 -9.93
C LEU A 163 -18.73 -25.15 -11.31
N SER A 164 -19.36 -26.12 -11.98
CA SER A 164 -19.93 -25.91 -13.31
C SER A 164 -21.08 -24.89 -13.28
N ARG A 165 -21.17 -24.06 -14.32
CA ARG A 165 -22.16 -22.97 -14.42
C ARG A 165 -23.60 -23.44 -14.21
N GLU A 166 -23.91 -24.62 -14.75
CA GLU A 166 -25.16 -25.35 -14.57
C GLU A 166 -25.47 -25.67 -13.09
N VAL A 167 -24.54 -26.32 -12.38
CA VAL A 167 -24.71 -26.70 -10.97
C VAL A 167 -24.77 -25.47 -10.07
N VAL A 168 -23.88 -24.50 -10.31
CA VAL A 168 -23.82 -23.25 -9.53
C VAL A 168 -25.10 -22.43 -9.71
N HIS A 169 -25.72 -22.41 -10.91
CA HIS A 169 -27.03 -21.76 -11.12
C HIS A 169 -28.11 -22.37 -10.22
N LEU A 170 -28.24 -23.70 -10.22
CA LEU A 170 -29.22 -24.40 -9.39
C LEU A 170 -29.01 -24.11 -7.89
N LEU A 171 -27.76 -24.05 -7.42
CA LEU A 171 -27.43 -23.74 -6.03
C LEU A 171 -27.75 -22.29 -5.64
N ILE A 172 -27.52 -21.31 -6.53
CA ILE A 172 -27.99 -19.92 -6.34
C ILE A 172 -29.52 -19.91 -6.20
N GLY A 173 -30.22 -20.57 -7.11
CA GLY A 173 -31.68 -20.64 -7.11
C GLY A 173 -32.24 -21.29 -5.84
N ILE A 174 -31.69 -22.42 -5.40
CA ILE A 174 -32.07 -23.12 -4.16
C ILE A 174 -31.86 -22.22 -2.94
N THR A 175 -30.69 -21.62 -2.78
CA THR A 175 -30.39 -20.75 -1.62
C THR A 175 -31.24 -19.47 -1.60
N MET A 176 -31.56 -18.90 -2.76
CA MET A 176 -32.47 -17.75 -2.88
C MET A 176 -33.94 -18.11 -2.64
N ALA A 177 -34.39 -19.30 -3.05
CA ALA A 177 -35.72 -19.81 -2.73
C ALA A 177 -35.88 -20.00 -1.21
N GLN A 178 -34.85 -20.57 -0.55
CA GLN A 178 -34.77 -20.68 0.91
C GLN A 178 -34.79 -19.31 1.61
N ALA A 179 -34.04 -18.31 1.11
CA ALA A 179 -34.12 -16.95 1.65
C ALA A 179 -35.54 -16.35 1.55
N THR A 180 -36.27 -16.65 0.46
CA THR A 180 -37.66 -16.22 0.25
C THR A 180 -38.64 -16.96 1.16
N GLU A 181 -38.40 -18.24 1.41
CA GLU A 181 -39.09 -19.06 2.42
C GLU A 181 -38.90 -18.48 3.83
N ILE A 182 -37.67 -18.20 4.26
CA ILE A 182 -37.35 -17.61 5.57
C ILE A 182 -38.02 -16.23 5.72
N PHE A 183 -38.03 -15.41 4.66
CA PHE A 183 -38.76 -14.13 4.66
C PHE A 183 -40.29 -14.33 4.75
N THR A 184 -40.83 -15.39 4.13
CA THR A 184 -42.26 -15.73 4.23
C THR A 184 -42.62 -16.22 5.63
N GLU A 185 -41.77 -17.03 6.28
CA GLU A 185 -41.90 -17.41 7.69
C GLU A 185 -41.97 -16.16 8.59
N LYS A 186 -41.05 -15.19 8.40
CA LYS A 186 -41.07 -13.90 9.11
C LYS A 186 -42.39 -13.12 8.95
N LEU A 187 -42.91 -13.02 7.72
CA LEU A 187 -44.16 -12.29 7.46
C LEU A 187 -45.39 -12.96 8.12
N VAL A 188 -45.36 -14.29 8.28
CA VAL A 188 -46.39 -15.07 8.99
C VAL A 188 -46.30 -14.85 10.50
N ASP A 189 -45.09 -14.88 11.07
CA ASP A 189 -44.87 -14.70 12.51
C ASP A 189 -45.17 -13.27 12.98
N GLU A 190 -44.68 -12.26 12.24
CA GLU A 190 -45.02 -10.85 12.47
C GLU A 190 -46.48 -10.48 12.11
N LYS A 191 -47.33 -11.48 11.79
CA LYS A 191 -48.78 -11.36 11.47
C LYS A 191 -49.09 -10.24 10.48
N LYS A 192 -48.28 -10.11 9.42
CA LYS A 192 -48.47 -9.07 8.39
C LYS A 192 -49.76 -9.31 7.60
N ALA A 193 -50.21 -8.25 6.91
CA ALA A 193 -51.38 -8.28 6.06
C ALA A 193 -51.38 -9.51 5.12
N PRO A 194 -52.44 -10.35 5.09
CA PRO A 194 -52.45 -11.60 4.31
C PRO A 194 -52.11 -11.42 2.82
N ALA A 195 -52.50 -10.29 2.21
CA ALA A 195 -52.17 -9.94 0.83
C ALA A 195 -50.67 -9.65 0.56
N LEU A 196 -49.86 -9.42 1.60
CA LEU A 196 -48.39 -9.37 1.49
C LEU A 196 -47.81 -10.79 1.63
N VAL A 197 -48.27 -11.55 2.62
CA VAL A 197 -47.85 -12.95 2.85
C VAL A 197 -48.11 -13.80 1.61
N SER A 198 -49.28 -13.67 0.97
CA SER A 198 -49.63 -14.42 -0.24
C SER A 198 -48.69 -14.13 -1.40
N ARG A 199 -48.23 -12.87 -1.57
CA ARG A 199 -47.30 -12.46 -2.64
C ARG A 199 -45.88 -12.98 -2.41
N SER A 200 -45.45 -13.04 -1.15
CA SER A 200 -44.16 -13.66 -0.75
C SER A 200 -44.19 -15.17 -0.96
N ALA A 201 -45.22 -15.86 -0.44
CA ALA A 201 -45.40 -17.30 -0.60
C ALA A 201 -45.51 -17.72 -2.09
N ASN A 202 -46.20 -16.93 -2.92
CA ASN A 202 -46.29 -17.16 -4.37
C ASN A 202 -44.95 -16.98 -5.09
N SER A 203 -44.08 -16.11 -4.57
CA SER A 203 -42.71 -15.96 -5.07
C SER A 203 -41.88 -17.20 -4.76
N ALA A 204 -41.85 -17.64 -3.49
CA ALA A 204 -41.18 -18.88 -3.06
C ALA A 204 -41.69 -20.12 -3.81
N ALA A 205 -43.02 -20.27 -3.94
CA ALA A 205 -43.65 -21.36 -4.68
C ALA A 205 -43.21 -21.39 -6.16
N GLY A 206 -43.18 -20.21 -6.79
CA GLY A 206 -42.74 -20.06 -8.18
C GLY A 206 -41.26 -20.39 -8.39
N MET A 207 -40.40 -20.08 -7.42
CA MET A 207 -38.98 -20.44 -7.46
C MET A 207 -38.80 -21.95 -7.28
N TYR A 208 -39.40 -22.55 -6.24
CA TYR A 208 -39.32 -24.00 -6.04
C TYR A 208 -39.91 -24.79 -7.22
N ALA A 209 -40.97 -24.31 -7.87
CA ALA A 209 -41.52 -24.94 -9.06
C ALA A 209 -40.53 -24.95 -10.24
N ALA A 210 -39.79 -23.85 -10.48
CA ALA A 210 -38.75 -23.80 -11.52
C ALA A 210 -37.58 -24.76 -11.20
N LEU A 211 -37.09 -24.72 -9.96
CA LEU A 211 -36.00 -25.59 -9.49
C LEU A 211 -36.34 -27.08 -9.55
N VAL A 212 -37.62 -27.44 -9.39
CA VAL A 212 -38.08 -28.83 -9.54
C VAL A 212 -37.98 -29.30 -10.99
N GLU A 213 -38.13 -28.43 -11.99
CA GLU A 213 -37.93 -28.80 -13.39
C GLU A 213 -36.44 -28.87 -13.73
N GLU A 214 -35.65 -27.83 -13.39
CA GLU A 214 -34.17 -27.84 -13.56
C GLU A 214 -33.55 -29.09 -12.92
N MET A 215 -33.94 -29.43 -11.68
CA MET A 215 -33.35 -30.55 -10.94
C MET A 215 -33.66 -31.94 -11.52
N LYS A 216 -34.76 -32.11 -12.28
CA LYS A 216 -35.05 -33.39 -12.96
C LYS A 216 -33.99 -33.71 -14.01
N GLU A 217 -33.48 -32.70 -14.72
CA GLU A 217 -32.44 -32.89 -15.73
C GLU A 217 -31.12 -33.36 -15.11
N PHE A 218 -30.74 -32.79 -13.96
CA PHE A 218 -29.56 -33.23 -13.21
C PHE A 218 -29.75 -34.57 -12.51
N GLN A 219 -30.97 -34.97 -12.17
CA GLN A 219 -31.24 -36.31 -11.64
C GLN A 219 -30.87 -37.40 -12.65
N GLY A 220 -31.11 -37.16 -13.95
CA GLY A 220 -30.67 -38.05 -15.04
C GLY A 220 -29.15 -38.11 -15.21
N LYS A 221 -28.43 -37.04 -14.84
CA LYS A 221 -26.96 -36.96 -14.82
C LYS A 221 -26.33 -37.58 -13.56
N GLY A 222 -27.13 -37.92 -12.54
CA GLY A 222 -26.65 -38.50 -11.28
C GLY A 222 -25.85 -37.56 -10.37
N VAL A 223 -25.96 -36.24 -10.57
CA VAL A 223 -25.09 -35.24 -9.89
C VAL A 223 -25.55 -34.91 -8.47
N PHE A 224 -26.86 -34.92 -8.20
CA PHE A 224 -27.41 -34.55 -6.89
C PHE A 224 -28.17 -35.71 -6.23
N ASP A 225 -28.29 -35.66 -4.91
CA ASP A 225 -29.14 -36.56 -4.14
C ASP A 225 -30.63 -36.38 -4.53
N ARG A 226 -31.30 -37.50 -4.82
CA ARG A 226 -32.75 -37.54 -5.12
C ARG A 226 -33.60 -37.03 -3.96
N ASN A 227 -33.11 -37.07 -2.72
CA ASN A 227 -33.81 -36.55 -1.55
C ASN A 227 -34.04 -35.03 -1.63
N TRP A 228 -33.12 -34.27 -2.23
CA TRP A 228 -33.31 -32.83 -2.46
C TRP A 228 -34.50 -32.56 -3.39
N LEU A 229 -34.64 -33.33 -4.49
CA LEU A 229 -35.76 -33.15 -5.42
C LEU A 229 -37.12 -33.37 -4.73
N TYR A 230 -37.23 -34.36 -3.84
CA TYR A 230 -38.45 -34.56 -3.05
C TYR A 230 -38.73 -33.37 -2.12
N VAL A 231 -37.71 -32.84 -1.42
CA VAL A 231 -37.86 -31.65 -0.56
C VAL A 231 -38.33 -30.43 -1.37
N LEU A 232 -37.75 -30.18 -2.55
CA LEU A 232 -38.17 -29.08 -3.43
C LEU A 232 -39.61 -29.27 -3.96
N GLN A 233 -40.02 -30.49 -4.32
CA GLN A 233 -41.39 -30.81 -4.74
C GLN A 233 -42.42 -30.55 -3.63
N ILE A 234 -42.14 -31.04 -2.42
CA ILE A 234 -42.98 -30.83 -1.24
C ILE A 234 -43.11 -29.33 -0.94
N LYS A 235 -42.00 -28.59 -0.94
CA LYS A 235 -42.00 -27.13 -0.72
C LYS A 235 -42.74 -26.36 -1.80
N ALA A 236 -42.57 -26.70 -3.08
CA ALA A 236 -43.31 -26.06 -4.16
C ALA A 236 -44.84 -26.17 -3.95
N ARG A 237 -45.34 -27.34 -3.54
CA ARG A 237 -46.76 -27.57 -3.26
C ARG A 237 -47.21 -26.88 -1.96
N LEU A 238 -46.40 -26.94 -0.91
CA LEU A 238 -46.65 -26.27 0.38
C LEU A 238 -46.79 -24.74 0.21
N PHE A 239 -45.84 -24.08 -0.45
CA PHE A 239 -45.91 -22.63 -0.65
C PHE A 239 -46.98 -22.21 -1.66
N ALA A 240 -47.31 -23.05 -2.65
CA ALA A 240 -48.44 -22.80 -3.55
C ALA A 240 -49.78 -22.84 -2.81
N SER A 241 -49.97 -23.79 -1.89
CA SER A 241 -51.12 -23.82 -0.98
C SER A 241 -51.15 -22.57 -0.10
N LEU A 242 -50.02 -22.25 0.55
CA LEU A 242 -49.89 -21.10 1.45
C LEU A 242 -50.23 -19.76 0.77
N ALA A 243 -49.83 -19.60 -0.49
CA ALA A 243 -50.15 -18.45 -1.31
C ALA A 243 -51.66 -18.29 -1.53
N GLN A 244 -52.35 -19.36 -1.93
CA GLN A 244 -53.80 -19.34 -2.15
C GLN A 244 -54.57 -19.20 -0.83
N TYR A 245 -54.08 -19.79 0.27
CA TYR A 245 -54.66 -19.65 1.61
C TYR A 245 -54.62 -18.20 2.11
N TYR A 246 -53.44 -17.55 2.14
CA TYR A 246 -53.41 -16.15 2.57
C TYR A 246 -54.10 -15.20 1.60
N ARG A 247 -54.20 -15.57 0.31
CA ARG A 247 -55.00 -14.81 -0.66
C ARG A 247 -56.50 -14.99 -0.44
N SER A 248 -57.00 -16.18 -0.10
CA SER A 248 -58.42 -16.38 0.23
C SER A 248 -58.81 -15.61 1.48
N VAL A 249 -57.96 -15.59 2.52
CA VAL A 249 -58.14 -14.75 3.72
C VAL A 249 -58.18 -13.26 3.36
N ALA A 250 -57.33 -12.79 2.45
CA ALA A 250 -57.34 -11.41 1.97
C ALA A 250 -58.61 -11.06 1.15
N ASP A 251 -59.02 -11.94 0.23
CA ASP A 251 -60.20 -11.72 -0.62
C ASP A 251 -61.51 -11.83 0.22
N ALA A 252 -61.55 -12.69 1.25
CA ALA A 252 -62.66 -12.77 2.21
C ALA A 252 -62.77 -11.51 3.09
N ALA A 253 -61.63 -10.99 3.59
CA ALA A 253 -61.59 -9.70 4.30
C ALA A 253 -62.00 -8.52 3.39
N GLY A 254 -61.86 -8.68 2.07
CA GLY A 254 -62.37 -7.75 1.05
C GLY A 254 -63.82 -8.03 0.59
N GLY A 255 -64.58 -8.88 1.29
CA GLY A 255 -65.99 -9.16 1.02
C GLY A 255 -66.28 -10.09 -0.18
N LYS A 256 -65.26 -10.74 -0.76
CA LYS A 256 -65.37 -11.57 -1.98
C LYS A 256 -65.40 -13.05 -1.63
N HIS A 257 -66.44 -13.46 -0.92
CA HIS A 257 -66.54 -14.76 -0.26
C HIS A 257 -66.53 -15.95 -1.23
N GLY A 258 -67.16 -15.82 -2.39
CA GLY A 258 -67.17 -16.85 -3.43
C GLY A 258 -65.78 -17.06 -4.06
N ALA A 259 -65.09 -15.96 -4.38
CA ALA A 259 -63.71 -16.01 -4.87
C ALA A 259 -62.73 -16.57 -3.82
N ALA A 260 -62.92 -16.20 -2.55
CA ALA A 260 -62.15 -16.74 -1.44
C ALA A 260 -62.36 -18.25 -1.27
N LEU A 261 -63.60 -18.75 -1.36
CA LEU A 261 -63.90 -20.17 -1.24
C LEU A 261 -63.26 -20.99 -2.38
N VAL A 262 -63.27 -20.50 -3.63
CA VAL A 262 -62.60 -21.18 -4.74
C VAL A 262 -61.09 -21.26 -4.48
N ARG A 263 -60.44 -20.17 -4.05
CA ARG A 263 -59.02 -20.21 -3.63
C ARG A 263 -58.77 -21.17 -2.45
N MET A 264 -59.70 -21.27 -1.51
CA MET A 264 -59.58 -22.20 -0.38
C MET A 264 -59.64 -23.67 -0.83
N LYS A 265 -60.46 -23.98 -1.85
CA LYS A 265 -60.50 -25.32 -2.50
C LYS A 265 -59.18 -25.63 -3.24
N MET A 266 -58.60 -24.64 -3.92
CA MET A 266 -57.28 -24.78 -4.55
C MET A 266 -56.17 -24.98 -3.51
N ALA A 267 -56.22 -24.24 -2.39
CA ALA A 267 -55.27 -24.33 -1.29
C ALA A 267 -55.31 -25.72 -0.62
N ASP A 268 -56.50 -26.22 -0.26
CA ASP A 268 -56.67 -27.56 0.31
C ASP A 268 -56.12 -28.64 -0.62
N THR A 269 -56.50 -28.64 -1.91
CA THR A 269 -55.98 -29.60 -2.90
C THR A 269 -54.44 -29.62 -2.93
N ALA A 270 -53.79 -28.44 -2.98
CA ALA A 270 -52.33 -28.34 -2.96
C ALA A 270 -51.70 -28.78 -1.63
N ALA A 271 -52.38 -28.60 -0.49
CA ALA A 271 -51.92 -29.07 0.82
C ALA A 271 -52.02 -30.59 0.97
N GLN A 272 -53.13 -31.20 0.49
CA GLN A 272 -53.29 -32.66 0.47
C GLN A 272 -52.20 -33.31 -0.41
N ASP A 273 -51.87 -32.71 -1.56
CA ASP A 273 -50.76 -33.16 -2.41
C ASP A 273 -49.40 -33.06 -1.71
N ALA A 274 -49.11 -31.92 -1.05
CA ALA A 274 -47.88 -31.75 -0.28
C ALA A 274 -47.77 -32.79 0.86
N SER A 275 -48.87 -33.06 1.58
CA SER A 275 -48.93 -34.04 2.67
C SER A 275 -48.74 -35.48 2.19
N ARG A 276 -49.31 -35.86 1.03
CA ARG A 276 -49.07 -37.17 0.39
C ARG A 276 -47.62 -37.34 -0.05
N GLN A 277 -47.02 -36.29 -0.63
CA GLN A 277 -45.62 -36.30 -1.06
C GLN A 277 -44.66 -36.40 0.14
N ALA A 278 -44.83 -35.57 1.18
CA ALA A 278 -44.03 -35.63 2.40
C ALA A 278 -44.14 -36.99 3.09
N SER A 279 -45.35 -37.52 3.16
CA SER A 279 -45.60 -38.83 3.76
C SER A 279 -45.11 -40.01 2.91
N THR A 280 -44.88 -39.83 1.61
CA THR A 280 -44.13 -40.79 0.79
C THR A 280 -42.65 -40.73 1.13
N PHE A 281 -42.10 -39.50 1.08
CA PHE A 281 -40.69 -39.23 1.30
C PHE A 281 -40.20 -39.78 2.65
N SER A 282 -41.04 -39.72 3.69
CA SER A 282 -40.73 -40.27 5.03
C SER A 282 -40.52 -41.78 5.11
N TYR A 283 -40.88 -42.58 4.10
CA TYR A 283 -40.53 -44.01 4.03
C TYR A 283 -39.27 -44.28 3.22
N THR A 284 -38.81 -43.30 2.42
CA THR A 284 -37.62 -43.42 1.56
C THR A 284 -36.41 -42.66 2.08
N PHE A 285 -36.61 -41.71 3.00
CA PHE A 285 -35.55 -40.89 3.57
C PHE A 285 -34.79 -41.66 4.67
N VAL A 286 -33.46 -41.63 4.58
CA VAL A 286 -32.55 -42.20 5.59
C VAL A 286 -31.59 -41.09 6.00
N GLY A 287 -31.80 -40.51 7.18
CA GLY A 287 -31.09 -39.29 7.61
C GLY A 287 -29.56 -39.41 7.71
N SER A 288 -29.02 -40.64 7.82
CA SER A 288 -27.58 -40.90 7.79
C SER A 288 -26.97 -40.98 6.37
N ALA A 289 -27.79 -41.06 5.33
CA ALA A 289 -27.33 -41.09 3.93
C ALA A 289 -27.20 -39.68 3.31
N THR A 290 -27.89 -38.68 3.86
CA THR A 290 -27.95 -37.31 3.33
C THR A 290 -27.50 -36.29 4.38
N PRO A 291 -26.18 -36.10 4.61
CA PRO A 291 -25.68 -35.14 5.61
C PRO A 291 -25.93 -33.67 5.25
N SER A 292 -26.41 -33.38 4.03
CA SER A 292 -26.85 -32.05 3.58
C SER A 292 -28.26 -31.66 4.05
N LEU A 293 -29.00 -32.57 4.70
CA LEU A 293 -30.33 -32.35 5.26
C LEU A 293 -30.34 -32.66 6.76
N PRO A 294 -31.05 -31.88 7.61
CA PRO A 294 -31.32 -32.24 9.00
C PRO A 294 -31.95 -33.64 9.13
N HIS A 295 -31.56 -34.41 10.14
CA HIS A 295 -32.02 -35.80 10.29
C HIS A 295 -33.54 -35.93 10.52
N ASP A 296 -34.18 -34.88 11.02
CA ASP A 296 -35.63 -34.75 11.22
C ASP A 296 -36.40 -34.27 9.96
N THR A 297 -35.72 -33.98 8.84
CA THR A 297 -36.31 -33.37 7.63
C THR A 297 -37.61 -34.04 7.19
N ALA A 298 -37.65 -35.38 7.20
CA ALA A 298 -38.82 -36.13 6.82
C ALA A 298 -40.00 -35.97 7.79
N THR A 299 -39.76 -36.10 9.10
CA THR A 299 -40.80 -35.94 10.13
C THR A 299 -41.32 -34.51 10.17
N SER A 300 -40.43 -33.52 10.14
CA SER A 300 -40.78 -32.10 10.20
C SER A 300 -41.56 -31.65 8.95
N LEU A 301 -41.24 -32.15 7.75
CA LEU A 301 -42.06 -31.91 6.55
C LEU A 301 -43.44 -32.57 6.64
N VAL A 302 -43.55 -33.79 7.17
CA VAL A 302 -44.85 -34.46 7.37
C VAL A 302 -45.71 -33.70 8.37
N GLU A 303 -45.15 -33.26 9.50
CA GLU A 303 -45.88 -32.50 10.51
C GLU A 303 -46.36 -31.13 9.99
N ILE A 304 -45.50 -30.37 9.30
CA ILE A 304 -45.84 -29.08 8.69
C ILE A 304 -46.94 -29.23 7.63
N THR A 305 -46.79 -30.19 6.70
CA THR A 305 -47.75 -30.37 5.60
C THR A 305 -49.10 -30.89 6.09
N LYS A 306 -49.10 -31.85 7.04
CA LYS A 306 -50.32 -32.40 7.66
C LYS A 306 -51.06 -31.33 8.46
N ALA A 307 -50.36 -30.52 9.26
CA ALA A 307 -50.96 -29.41 10.00
C ALA A 307 -51.54 -28.33 9.06
N HIS A 308 -50.86 -27.99 7.96
CA HIS A 308 -51.39 -27.04 6.98
C HIS A 308 -52.59 -27.61 6.20
N ALA A 309 -52.59 -28.90 5.88
CA ALA A 309 -53.72 -29.57 5.24
C ALA A 309 -54.98 -29.60 6.13
N SER A 310 -54.83 -29.85 7.44
CA SER A 310 -55.94 -29.71 8.40
C SER A 310 -56.49 -28.28 8.41
N LEU A 311 -55.63 -27.27 8.57
CA LEU A 311 -56.00 -25.85 8.56
C LEU A 311 -56.78 -25.45 7.28
N CYS A 312 -56.28 -25.84 6.10
CA CYS A 312 -56.93 -25.54 4.82
C CYS A 312 -58.26 -26.28 4.65
N SER A 313 -58.37 -27.52 5.12
CA SER A 313 -59.62 -28.29 5.05
C SER A 313 -60.69 -27.73 6.00
N GLU A 314 -60.34 -27.39 7.24
CA GLU A 314 -61.22 -26.72 8.20
C GLU A 314 -61.70 -25.36 7.67
N ALA A 315 -60.78 -24.53 7.18
CA ALA A 315 -61.10 -23.21 6.63
C ALA A 315 -61.97 -23.31 5.35
N LYS A 316 -61.77 -24.35 4.52
CA LYS A 316 -62.63 -24.67 3.37
C LYS A 316 -64.03 -25.07 3.81
N VAL A 317 -64.17 -25.94 4.82
CA VAL A 317 -65.48 -26.37 5.34
C VAL A 317 -66.24 -25.18 5.94
N GLN A 318 -65.58 -24.35 6.74
CA GLN A 318 -66.18 -23.16 7.32
C GLN A 318 -66.58 -22.13 6.25
N ALA A 319 -65.69 -21.81 5.30
CA ALA A 319 -66.02 -20.89 4.20
C ALA A 319 -67.11 -21.43 3.25
N THR A 320 -67.24 -22.76 3.11
CA THR A 320 -68.38 -23.37 2.40
C THR A 320 -69.67 -23.13 3.15
N LYS A 321 -69.70 -23.49 4.45
CA LYS A 321 -70.86 -23.29 5.33
C LYS A 321 -71.32 -21.83 5.40
N ASP A 322 -70.39 -20.88 5.48
CA ASP A 322 -70.74 -19.46 5.55
C ASP A 322 -71.22 -18.91 4.20
N ASN A 323 -70.71 -19.43 3.07
CA ASN A 323 -71.26 -19.07 1.76
C ASN A 323 -72.66 -19.65 1.55
N ASP A 324 -72.88 -20.91 1.97
CA ASP A 324 -74.13 -21.64 1.75
C ASP A 324 -75.25 -21.25 2.74
N LEU A 325 -74.93 -20.57 3.86
CA LEU A 325 -75.90 -20.12 4.87
C LEU A 325 -76.01 -18.59 5.00
N ILE A 326 -74.99 -17.83 4.63
CA ILE A 326 -74.94 -16.36 4.84
C ILE A 326 -74.77 -15.65 3.51
N TYR A 327 -73.60 -15.76 2.87
CA TYR A 327 -73.21 -14.84 1.80
C TYR A 327 -73.87 -15.12 0.44
N HIS A 328 -74.13 -16.38 0.12
CA HIS A 328 -74.68 -16.83 -1.17
C HIS A 328 -73.93 -16.28 -2.41
N ASP A 329 -72.62 -16.00 -2.26
CA ASP A 329 -71.81 -15.38 -3.31
C ASP A 329 -71.49 -16.39 -4.43
N ILE A 330 -71.42 -15.89 -5.66
CA ILE A 330 -71.26 -16.71 -6.86
C ILE A 330 -69.82 -17.22 -6.93
N LEU A 331 -69.65 -18.53 -7.10
CA LEU A 331 -68.34 -19.16 -7.23
C LEU A 331 -67.75 -18.90 -8.63
N PRO A 332 -66.66 -18.11 -8.76
CA PRO A 332 -66.02 -17.88 -10.05
C PRO A 332 -65.28 -19.15 -10.53
N SER A 333 -65.03 -19.25 -11.83
CA SER A 333 -64.12 -20.26 -12.37
C SER A 333 -62.68 -20.00 -11.90
N GLU A 334 -61.90 -21.06 -11.63
CA GLU A 334 -60.49 -20.94 -11.22
C GLU A 334 -59.67 -20.09 -12.20
N ALA A 335 -59.94 -20.21 -13.50
CA ALA A 335 -59.29 -19.44 -14.56
C ALA A 335 -59.68 -17.94 -14.59
N SER A 336 -60.79 -17.56 -13.94
CA SER A 336 -61.23 -16.17 -13.80
C SER A 336 -60.76 -15.48 -12.51
N LEU A 337 -60.07 -16.21 -11.61
CA LEU A 337 -59.46 -15.61 -10.43
C LEU A 337 -58.27 -14.74 -10.83
N THR A 338 -58.11 -13.59 -10.17
CA THR A 338 -56.90 -12.78 -10.34
C THR A 338 -55.67 -13.58 -9.93
N GLN A 339 -54.65 -13.59 -10.78
CA GLN A 339 -53.36 -14.20 -10.46
C GLN A 339 -52.75 -13.50 -9.24
N ILE A 340 -52.07 -14.27 -8.39
CA ILE A 340 -51.32 -13.70 -7.27
C ILE A 340 -50.03 -13.10 -7.85
N GLU A 341 -49.79 -11.82 -7.58
CA GLU A 341 -48.53 -11.14 -7.90
C GLU A 341 -47.38 -11.83 -7.15
N LYS A 342 -46.18 -11.92 -7.75
CA LYS A 342 -44.97 -12.37 -7.06
C LYS A 342 -44.29 -11.15 -6.43
N LEU A 343 -44.03 -11.20 -5.12
CA LEU A 343 -43.21 -10.18 -4.47
C LEU A 343 -41.76 -10.29 -5.01
N PRO A 344 -41.13 -9.19 -5.46
CA PRO A 344 -39.72 -9.23 -5.86
C PRO A 344 -38.85 -9.63 -4.66
N VAL A 345 -37.99 -10.62 -4.86
CA VAL A 345 -37.10 -11.16 -3.83
C VAL A 345 -35.90 -10.24 -3.68
N ALA A 346 -35.45 -10.01 -2.44
CA ALA A 346 -34.22 -9.26 -2.19
C ALA A 346 -33.02 -10.00 -2.79
N ALA A 347 -32.25 -9.32 -3.65
CA ALA A 347 -31.15 -9.87 -4.44
C ALA A 347 -30.08 -10.62 -3.60
N PRO A 348 -29.25 -11.48 -4.20
CA PRO A 348 -28.06 -12.01 -3.54
C PRO A 348 -27.18 -10.87 -3.00
N ILE A 349 -26.55 -11.04 -1.84
CA ILE A 349 -25.63 -10.03 -1.28
C ILE A 349 -24.30 -10.19 -2.01
N THR A 350 -23.85 -9.16 -2.74
CA THR A 350 -22.65 -9.29 -3.58
C THR A 350 -21.40 -9.55 -2.74
N ILE A 351 -20.38 -10.17 -3.35
CA ILE A 351 -19.09 -10.38 -2.68
C ILE A 351 -18.48 -9.04 -2.20
N GLN A 352 -18.69 -7.96 -2.97
CA GLN A 352 -18.23 -6.61 -2.63
C GLN A 352 -18.93 -6.05 -1.38
N GLU A 353 -20.24 -6.27 -1.21
CA GLU A 353 -20.97 -5.88 0.01
C GLU A 353 -20.48 -6.65 1.24
N VAL A 354 -20.15 -7.94 1.10
CA VAL A 354 -19.64 -8.76 2.22
C VAL A 354 -18.24 -8.33 2.64
N TYR A 355 -17.32 -8.17 1.69
CA TYR A 355 -15.92 -7.82 1.99
C TYR A 355 -15.70 -6.32 2.25
N GLY A 356 -16.60 -5.45 1.78
CA GLY A 356 -16.63 -4.03 2.14
C GLY A 356 -17.10 -3.74 3.57
N ASN A 357 -17.57 -4.76 4.31
CA ASN A 357 -17.92 -4.61 5.72
C ASN A 357 -16.64 -4.45 6.57
N PRO A 358 -16.51 -3.39 7.39
CA PRO A 358 -15.29 -3.12 8.18
C PRO A 358 -14.96 -4.24 9.16
N ASP A 359 -15.91 -5.06 9.61
CA ASP A 359 -15.63 -6.19 10.50
C ASP A 359 -15.02 -7.39 9.77
N VAL A 360 -15.36 -7.59 8.48
CA VAL A 360 -14.69 -8.58 7.62
C VAL A 360 -13.29 -8.10 7.23
N SER A 361 -13.11 -6.80 6.98
CA SER A 361 -11.78 -6.20 6.75
C SER A 361 -10.84 -6.38 7.94
N LYS A 362 -11.28 -6.10 9.18
CA LYS A 362 -10.50 -6.35 10.41
C LYS A 362 -10.10 -7.82 10.56
N LEU A 363 -10.99 -8.74 10.17
CA LEU A 363 -10.82 -10.18 10.29
C LEU A 363 -9.79 -10.75 9.30
N ILE A 364 -9.69 -10.18 8.09
CA ILE A 364 -8.61 -10.49 7.14
C ILE A 364 -7.25 -10.09 7.73
N GLY A 365 -7.20 -8.92 8.37
CA GLY A 365 -5.99 -8.35 8.95
C GLY A 365 -5.07 -7.70 7.90
N PRO A 366 -3.83 -7.33 8.28
CA PRO A 366 -2.85 -6.82 7.35
C PRO A 366 -2.42 -7.89 6.33
N ASP A 367 -1.94 -7.44 5.17
CA ASP A 367 -1.35 -8.30 4.13
C ASP A 367 -0.14 -9.06 4.67
N ILE A 368 -0.17 -10.40 4.58
CA ILE A 368 0.93 -11.27 5.02
C ILE A 368 2.24 -10.94 4.29
N PHE A 369 2.18 -10.54 3.02
CA PHE A 369 3.33 -10.25 2.17
C PHE A 369 3.58 -8.75 1.98
N ILE A 370 3.14 -7.90 2.93
CA ILE A 370 3.22 -6.42 2.82
C ILE A 370 4.60 -5.91 2.35
N ARG A 371 5.68 -6.52 2.85
CA ARG A 371 7.09 -6.21 2.56
C ARG A 371 7.51 -6.51 1.12
N LEU A 372 6.91 -7.51 0.46
CA LEU A 372 7.34 -8.01 -0.84
C LEU A 372 6.63 -7.26 -1.97
N ILE A 373 7.19 -6.14 -2.42
CA ILE A 373 6.58 -5.25 -3.42
C ILE A 373 7.08 -5.65 -4.83
N PRO A 374 6.18 -5.86 -5.83
CA PRO A 374 6.59 -6.23 -7.18
C PRO A 374 7.47 -5.17 -7.86
N LEU A 375 8.44 -5.60 -8.67
CA LEU A 375 9.35 -4.69 -9.37
C LEU A 375 8.62 -3.61 -10.19
N ALA A 376 7.53 -3.96 -10.86
CA ALA A 376 6.69 -2.99 -11.60
C ALA A 376 6.07 -1.89 -10.72
N VAL A 377 5.80 -2.19 -9.44
CA VAL A 377 5.34 -1.17 -8.46
C VAL A 377 6.53 -0.36 -7.94
N HIS A 378 7.73 -0.94 -7.81
CA HIS A 378 8.94 -0.15 -7.55
C HIS A 378 9.29 0.77 -8.73
N GLU A 379 9.07 0.35 -9.97
CA GLU A 379 9.24 1.17 -11.17
C GLU A 379 8.25 2.35 -11.18
N SER A 380 6.94 2.09 -11.01
CA SER A 380 5.94 3.17 -10.99
C SER A 380 6.03 4.06 -9.74
N ALA A 381 6.42 3.53 -8.57
CA ALA A 381 6.74 4.33 -7.38
C ALA A 381 8.05 5.15 -7.53
N SER A 382 9.01 4.67 -8.32
CA SER A 382 10.22 5.42 -8.69
C SER A 382 9.88 6.58 -9.64
N VAL A 383 9.05 6.32 -10.66
CA VAL A 383 8.49 7.38 -11.53
C VAL A 383 7.73 8.42 -10.70
N TYR A 384 6.85 8.00 -9.79
CA TYR A 384 6.16 8.92 -8.88
C TYR A 384 7.13 9.69 -7.97
N SER A 385 8.20 9.06 -7.50
CA SER A 385 9.22 9.71 -6.68
C SER A 385 10.03 10.74 -7.46
N GLU A 386 10.28 10.53 -8.76
CA GLU A 386 10.89 11.52 -9.64
C GLU A 386 9.91 12.64 -10.03
N GLU A 387 8.60 12.39 -10.19
CA GLU A 387 7.60 13.47 -10.31
C GLU A 387 7.50 14.30 -9.02
N LYS A 388 7.53 13.67 -7.84
CA LYS A 388 7.67 14.37 -6.55
C LYS A 388 8.99 15.15 -6.47
N ALA A 389 10.09 14.60 -6.98
CA ALA A 389 11.38 15.28 -7.00
C ALA A 389 11.39 16.49 -7.95
N LYS A 390 10.78 16.38 -9.14
CA LYS A 390 10.55 17.51 -10.07
C LYS A 390 9.71 18.60 -9.41
N LEU A 391 8.64 18.23 -8.70
CA LEU A 391 7.79 19.16 -7.96
C LEU A 391 8.59 19.92 -6.89
N VAL A 392 9.41 19.23 -6.08
CA VAL A 392 10.28 19.88 -5.10
C VAL A 392 11.34 20.75 -5.77
N ARG A 393 12.02 20.26 -6.83
CA ARG A 393 13.05 21.01 -7.56
C ARG A 393 12.48 22.32 -8.10
N GLY A 394 11.32 22.29 -8.78
CA GLY A 394 10.68 23.48 -9.33
C GLY A 394 10.22 24.49 -8.25
N GLU A 395 9.73 24.02 -7.10
CA GLU A 395 9.34 24.93 -6.00
C GLU A 395 10.56 25.50 -5.24
N VAL A 396 11.65 24.74 -5.14
CA VAL A 396 12.95 25.23 -4.63
C VAL A 396 13.54 26.27 -5.59
N GLU A 397 13.66 25.95 -6.88
CA GLU A 397 14.16 26.86 -7.91
C GLU A 397 13.35 28.16 -7.93
N ARG A 398 12.02 28.08 -7.88
CA ARG A 398 11.12 29.27 -7.81
C ARG A 398 11.32 30.10 -6.54
N THR A 399 11.67 29.47 -5.43
CA THR A 399 11.99 30.13 -4.15
C THR A 399 13.36 30.81 -4.22
N GLU A 400 14.35 30.13 -4.79
CA GLU A 400 15.73 30.61 -4.94
C GLU A 400 15.83 31.76 -5.95
N LEU A 401 15.13 31.67 -7.09
CA LEU A 401 14.98 32.76 -8.06
C LEU A 401 14.37 34.00 -7.42
N ASN A 402 13.25 33.85 -6.70
CA ASN A 402 12.62 34.99 -6.00
C ASN A 402 13.51 35.57 -4.90
N GLU A 403 14.33 34.76 -4.22
CA GLU A 403 15.33 35.32 -3.30
C GLU A 403 16.47 36.04 -4.02
N GLY A 404 16.92 35.54 -5.17
CA GLY A 404 17.88 36.21 -6.04
C GLY A 404 17.37 37.57 -6.51
N GLU A 405 16.12 37.63 -6.98
CA GLU A 405 15.42 38.87 -7.35
C GLU A 405 15.36 39.86 -6.18
N ILE A 406 14.91 39.41 -5.00
CA ILE A 406 14.83 40.26 -3.80
C ILE A 406 16.22 40.79 -3.43
N ARG A 407 17.24 39.93 -3.43
CA ARG A 407 18.62 40.29 -3.05
C ARG A 407 19.21 41.31 -4.02
N ALA A 408 19.07 41.07 -5.33
CA ALA A 408 19.54 41.98 -6.37
C ALA A 408 18.78 43.32 -6.35
N SER A 409 17.48 43.31 -6.08
CA SER A 409 16.66 44.53 -5.95
C SER A 409 17.06 45.36 -4.73
N LEU A 410 17.30 44.71 -3.58
CA LEU A 410 17.77 45.39 -2.37
C LEU A 410 19.18 45.96 -2.55
N GLU A 411 20.09 45.23 -3.22
CA GLU A 411 21.43 45.73 -3.54
C GLU A 411 21.38 46.92 -4.52
N HIS A 412 20.57 46.83 -5.58
CA HIS A 412 20.34 47.92 -6.54
C HIS A 412 19.79 49.18 -5.86
N LEU A 413 18.85 49.01 -4.93
CA LEU A 413 18.30 50.08 -4.09
C LEU A 413 19.22 50.48 -2.92
N GLY A 414 20.39 49.86 -2.75
CA GLY A 414 21.34 50.13 -1.67
C GLY A 414 20.78 49.92 -0.25
N LEU A 415 19.69 49.17 -0.11
CA LEU A 415 19.04 48.85 1.16
C LEU A 415 19.74 47.66 1.84
N PRO A 416 19.91 47.64 3.17
CA PRO A 416 19.43 48.61 4.16
C PRO A 416 20.33 49.84 4.35
N GLY A 417 21.50 49.90 3.69
CA GLY A 417 22.50 50.96 3.89
C GLY A 417 22.01 52.38 3.59
N LEU A 418 21.01 52.54 2.71
CA LEU A 418 20.37 53.83 2.46
C LEU A 418 19.47 54.28 3.64
N VAL A 419 18.85 53.37 4.38
CA VAL A 419 18.03 53.71 5.56
C VAL A 419 18.90 54.18 6.74
N SER A 420 20.07 53.54 6.95
CA SER A 420 21.03 54.01 7.95
C SER A 420 21.71 55.32 7.54
N ALA A 421 21.92 55.55 6.24
CA ALA A 421 22.37 56.84 5.72
C ALA A 421 21.32 57.94 5.92
N TRP A 422 20.04 57.70 5.64
CA TRP A 422 18.96 58.66 5.87
C TRP A 422 18.78 58.98 7.35
N ARG A 423 18.89 57.99 8.25
CA ARG A 423 18.91 58.21 9.71
C ARG A 423 20.07 59.14 10.13
N ARG A 424 21.29 58.87 9.64
CA ARG A 424 22.48 59.75 9.78
C ARG A 424 22.39 61.11 9.04
N MET A 425 21.30 61.41 8.34
CA MET A 425 20.98 62.74 7.79
C MET A 425 19.81 63.42 8.53
N THR A 426 19.22 62.73 9.50
CA THR A 426 18.03 63.15 10.26
C THR A 426 18.37 63.48 11.70
N ASP A 427 19.27 62.70 12.30
CA ASP A 427 19.86 62.94 13.62
C ASP A 427 21.04 63.93 13.44
N ASP A 428 20.82 65.19 13.82
CA ASP A 428 21.71 66.36 13.58
C ASP A 428 22.74 66.55 14.72
N ASP A 429 23.26 65.45 15.27
CA ASP A 429 24.17 65.46 16.43
C ASP A 429 25.62 65.86 16.05
N GLU A 430 26.10 66.97 16.60
CA GLU A 430 27.43 67.54 16.34
C GLU A 430 28.58 66.81 17.07
N GLU A 431 28.77 65.51 16.86
CA GLU A 431 30.02 64.83 17.24
C GLU A 431 30.28 63.55 16.40
N GLY A 432 31.44 63.44 15.71
CA GLY A 432 31.88 62.18 15.10
C GLY A 432 32.41 62.15 13.65
N ASP A 433 32.83 63.26 13.02
CA ASP A 433 33.52 63.17 11.70
C ASP A 433 34.95 62.62 11.85
N GLY A 434 35.05 61.29 11.94
CA GLY A 434 36.30 60.56 12.09
C GLY A 434 36.13 59.04 12.09
N GLU A 435 35.04 58.51 12.65
CA GLU A 435 34.80 57.07 12.69
C GLU A 435 34.14 56.53 11.41
N VAL A 436 34.99 56.02 10.51
CA VAL A 436 34.56 55.07 9.49
C VAL A 436 34.29 53.73 10.18
N GLU A 437 33.06 53.56 10.66
CA GLU A 437 32.59 52.26 11.13
C GLU A 437 32.73 51.21 10.05
N VAL A 438 33.55 50.20 10.33
CA VAL A 438 33.66 48.99 9.52
C VAL A 438 32.33 48.23 9.55
N SER A 439 31.89 47.73 8.40
CA SER A 439 30.69 46.88 8.24
C SER A 439 30.59 45.83 9.34
N SER A 440 29.40 45.69 9.91
CA SER A 440 29.11 44.65 10.92
C SER A 440 29.35 43.23 10.39
N ALA A 441 29.27 43.01 9.07
CA ALA A 441 29.65 41.75 8.44
C ALA A 441 31.16 41.50 8.54
N VAL A 442 32.00 42.48 8.19
CA VAL A 442 33.47 42.36 8.28
C VAL A 442 33.94 42.29 9.74
N ARG A 443 33.30 43.04 10.66
CA ARG A 443 33.52 42.91 12.11
C ARG A 443 33.23 41.47 12.60
N ARG A 444 32.09 40.88 12.18
CA ARG A 444 31.75 39.48 12.52
C ARG A 444 32.68 38.46 11.88
N LEU A 445 33.10 38.67 10.62
CA LEU A 445 34.06 37.79 9.93
C LEU A 445 35.42 37.79 10.64
N ALA A 446 35.93 38.96 11.06
CA ALA A 446 37.15 39.07 11.84
C ALA A 446 37.05 38.31 13.17
N GLU A 447 35.94 38.46 13.89
CA GLU A 447 35.68 37.74 15.15
C GLU A 447 35.55 36.22 14.92
N GLU A 448 34.83 35.77 13.89
CA GLU A 448 34.66 34.35 13.58
C GLU A 448 35.99 33.71 13.17
N ILE A 449 36.81 34.39 12.36
CA ILE A 449 38.17 33.95 11.98
C ILE A 449 39.07 33.86 13.22
N GLN A 450 38.97 34.81 14.15
CA GLN A 450 39.71 34.80 15.41
C GLN A 450 39.27 33.65 16.33
N GLN A 451 37.98 33.28 16.32
CA GLN A 451 37.44 32.14 17.06
C GLN A 451 37.75 30.78 16.40
N SER A 452 37.79 30.69 15.06
CA SER A 452 38.01 29.43 14.34
C SER A 452 39.46 28.96 14.27
N GLY A 453 40.41 29.82 14.64
CA GLY A 453 41.81 29.46 14.85
C GLY A 453 42.64 29.28 13.57
N ALA A 454 43.86 28.76 13.75
CA ALA A 454 44.85 28.65 12.68
C ALA A 454 44.54 27.51 11.71
N THR A 455 44.42 27.85 10.42
CA THR A 455 44.14 26.90 9.33
C THR A 455 45.37 26.06 8.92
N GLU A 456 46.59 26.60 9.09
CA GLU A 456 47.84 25.92 8.70
C GLU A 456 48.05 24.51 9.30
N PRO A 457 47.79 24.23 10.59
CA PRO A 457 47.91 22.87 11.11
C PRO A 457 46.90 21.89 10.49
N MET A 458 45.70 22.34 10.10
CA MET A 458 44.73 21.47 9.40
C MET A 458 45.22 21.10 8.00
N LEU A 459 45.81 22.05 7.27
CA LEU A 459 46.42 21.81 5.96
C LEU A 459 47.56 20.77 6.05
N ARG A 460 48.46 20.93 7.02
CA ARG A 460 49.57 19.97 7.28
C ARG A 460 49.07 18.59 7.71
N ASN A 461 47.98 18.50 8.47
CA ASN A 461 47.41 17.22 8.89
C ASN A 461 46.78 16.46 7.71
N LEU A 462 46.15 17.19 6.79
CA LEU A 462 45.58 16.63 5.57
C LEU A 462 46.68 16.08 4.64
N ASP A 463 47.76 16.83 4.42
CA ASP A 463 48.94 16.36 3.68
C ASP A 463 49.51 15.05 4.26
N ALA A 464 49.57 14.96 5.60
CA ALA A 464 50.12 13.81 6.31
C ALA A 464 49.24 12.54 6.18
N GLU A 465 47.92 12.65 6.33
CA GLU A 465 47.02 11.51 6.15
C GLU A 465 46.90 11.05 4.69
N ARG A 466 46.99 11.97 3.71
CA ARG A 466 47.12 11.61 2.29
C ARG A 466 48.35 10.74 2.06
N GLU A 467 49.53 11.20 2.50
CA GLU A 467 50.77 10.43 2.36
C GLU A 467 50.71 9.09 3.10
N ARG A 468 50.05 9.04 4.26
CA ARG A 468 49.87 7.80 5.02
C ARG A 468 49.00 6.81 4.24
N CYS A 469 47.82 7.22 3.77
CA CYS A 469 46.92 6.35 3.01
C CYS A 469 47.55 5.84 1.71
N GLU A 470 48.27 6.70 0.98
CA GLU A 470 48.97 6.30 -0.25
C GLU A 470 50.08 5.28 0.02
N ARG A 471 50.87 5.50 1.07
CA ARG A 471 51.95 4.61 1.52
C ARG A 471 51.42 3.24 1.94
N GLU A 472 50.32 3.20 2.68
CA GLU A 472 49.66 1.93 3.08
C GLU A 472 49.07 1.20 1.86
N LEU A 473 48.38 1.88 0.94
CA LEU A 473 47.86 1.25 -0.29
C LEU A 473 48.96 0.65 -1.17
N ARG A 474 50.11 1.34 -1.29
CA ARG A 474 51.30 0.83 -1.99
C ARG A 474 51.94 -0.37 -1.28
N GLU A 475 51.98 -0.41 0.06
CA GLU A 475 52.40 -1.58 0.85
C GLU A 475 51.53 -2.80 0.53
N LEU A 476 50.19 -2.64 0.53
CA LEU A 476 49.25 -3.74 0.25
C LEU A 476 49.43 -4.32 -1.16
N GLY A 477 49.65 -3.47 -2.17
CA GLY A 477 49.99 -3.93 -3.52
C GLY A 477 51.26 -4.78 -3.54
N GLY A 478 52.31 -4.32 -2.83
CA GLY A 478 53.58 -5.05 -2.68
C GLY A 478 53.43 -6.41 -1.99
N LEU A 479 52.57 -6.54 -0.97
CA LEU A 479 52.29 -7.82 -0.31
C LEU A 479 51.63 -8.83 -1.26
N LEU A 480 50.64 -8.39 -2.04
CA LEU A 480 49.97 -9.23 -3.03
C LEU A 480 50.90 -9.63 -4.20
N ASP A 481 51.87 -8.79 -4.55
CA ASP A 481 52.92 -9.12 -5.51
C ASP A 481 53.93 -10.12 -4.95
N ASN A 482 54.30 -10.02 -3.67
CA ASN A 482 55.25 -10.94 -3.05
C ASN A 482 54.67 -12.36 -2.94
N GLU A 483 53.44 -12.54 -2.44
CA GLU A 483 52.78 -13.85 -2.40
C GLU A 483 52.60 -14.45 -3.80
N SER A 484 52.23 -13.65 -4.82
CA SER A 484 52.19 -14.14 -6.21
C SER A 484 53.55 -14.69 -6.68
N ARG A 485 54.63 -13.94 -6.44
CA ARG A 485 56.01 -14.35 -6.79
C ARG A 485 56.47 -15.59 -6.00
N GLU A 486 56.12 -15.69 -4.72
CA GLU A 486 56.51 -16.83 -3.88
C GLU A 486 55.73 -18.09 -4.22
N CYS A 487 54.43 -17.97 -4.53
CA CYS A 487 53.61 -19.07 -5.05
C CYS A 487 54.18 -19.63 -6.36
N GLU A 488 54.60 -18.76 -7.28
CA GLU A 488 55.28 -19.15 -8.53
C GLU A 488 56.67 -19.75 -8.29
N ARG A 489 57.46 -19.17 -7.38
CA ARG A 489 58.78 -19.69 -7.00
C ARG A 489 58.71 -21.10 -6.40
N MET A 490 57.73 -21.38 -5.54
CA MET A 490 57.54 -22.71 -4.98
C MET A 490 56.99 -23.70 -6.02
N ARG A 491 56.09 -23.25 -6.91
CA ARG A 491 55.61 -24.06 -8.05
C ARG A 491 56.76 -24.47 -8.97
N ALA A 492 57.69 -23.55 -9.26
CA ALA A 492 58.88 -23.86 -10.06
C ALA A 492 59.85 -24.83 -9.34
N LYS A 493 60.02 -24.71 -8.01
CA LYS A 493 60.94 -25.56 -7.24
C LYS A 493 60.42 -27.00 -7.02
N TYR A 494 59.11 -27.20 -6.88
CA TYR A 494 58.50 -28.48 -6.47
C TYR A 494 57.45 -29.02 -7.47
N ALA A 495 57.49 -28.63 -8.74
CA ALA A 495 56.67 -29.25 -9.79
C ALA A 495 57.03 -30.74 -9.98
N PRO A 496 56.05 -31.63 -10.30
CA PRO A 496 54.61 -31.40 -10.42
C PRO A 496 53.85 -31.57 -9.07
N GLN A 497 54.56 -31.71 -7.95
CA GLN A 497 53.98 -32.08 -6.65
C GLN A 497 53.30 -30.91 -5.93
N PHE A 498 53.66 -29.67 -6.27
CA PHE A 498 53.06 -28.45 -5.73
C PHE A 498 51.77 -28.06 -6.45
N THR A 499 50.62 -28.40 -5.85
CA THR A 499 49.29 -28.24 -6.43
C THR A 499 48.58 -26.92 -6.11
N GLN A 500 49.24 -25.98 -5.42
CA GLN A 500 48.64 -24.70 -5.06
C GLN A 500 48.16 -23.92 -6.31
N SER A 501 46.92 -23.45 -6.27
CA SER A 501 46.30 -22.60 -7.30
C SER A 501 47.10 -21.30 -7.53
N PRO A 502 47.08 -20.66 -8.72
CA PRO A 502 47.72 -19.36 -8.92
C PRO A 502 47.04 -18.23 -8.15
N SER A 503 47.82 -17.37 -7.48
CA SER A 503 47.30 -16.27 -6.65
C SER A 503 46.74 -15.08 -7.46
N GLY A 504 47.07 -14.99 -8.76
CA GLY A 504 46.62 -13.91 -9.66
C GLY A 504 45.09 -13.75 -9.74
N PRO A 505 44.33 -14.74 -10.23
CA PRO A 505 42.87 -14.63 -10.35
C PRO A 505 42.14 -14.35 -9.02
N GLN A 506 42.65 -14.89 -7.91
CA GLN A 506 42.06 -14.69 -6.58
C GLN A 506 42.30 -13.28 -6.02
N THR A 507 43.39 -12.62 -6.40
CA THR A 507 43.71 -11.26 -5.95
C THR A 507 43.12 -10.16 -6.83
N ALA A 508 42.40 -10.49 -7.90
CA ALA A 508 41.85 -9.52 -8.85
C ALA A 508 40.92 -8.48 -8.20
N HIS A 509 40.00 -8.89 -7.32
CA HIS A 509 39.11 -7.97 -6.60
C HIS A 509 39.90 -7.01 -5.68
N LEU A 510 40.84 -7.56 -4.89
CA LEU A 510 41.70 -6.76 -4.00
C LEU A 510 42.55 -5.76 -4.78
N ARG A 511 43.11 -6.16 -5.94
CA ARG A 511 43.90 -5.29 -6.82
C ARG A 511 43.06 -4.18 -7.47
N ASN A 512 41.83 -4.49 -7.89
CA ASN A 512 40.87 -3.49 -8.37
C ASN A 512 40.52 -2.48 -7.27
N ASN A 513 40.30 -2.94 -6.04
CA ASN A 513 40.00 -2.06 -4.90
C ASN A 513 41.21 -1.17 -4.54
N ILE A 514 42.44 -1.70 -4.53
CA ILE A 514 43.65 -0.88 -4.34
C ILE A 514 43.76 0.18 -5.46
N SER A 515 43.55 -0.21 -6.72
CA SER A 515 43.63 0.71 -7.86
C SER A 515 42.54 1.80 -7.82
N SER A 516 41.31 1.45 -7.42
CA SER A 516 40.20 2.38 -7.28
C SER A 516 40.46 3.39 -6.16
N ASN A 517 40.93 2.93 -5.00
CA ASN A 517 41.28 3.82 -3.88
C ASN A 517 42.47 4.74 -4.22
N LEU A 518 43.48 4.26 -4.97
CA LEU A 518 44.56 5.13 -5.47
C LEU A 518 44.05 6.19 -6.46
N GLY A 519 43.13 5.84 -7.36
CA GLY A 519 42.48 6.80 -8.25
C GLY A 519 41.66 7.86 -7.49
N SER A 520 40.93 7.45 -6.46
CA SER A 520 40.20 8.36 -5.56
C SER A 520 41.15 9.29 -4.79
N LEU A 521 42.28 8.77 -4.29
CA LEU A 521 43.31 9.56 -3.62
C LEU A 521 43.99 10.56 -4.57
N GLN A 522 44.16 10.22 -5.85
CA GLN A 522 44.67 11.15 -6.86
C GLN A 522 43.69 12.30 -7.15
N ALA A 523 42.38 12.03 -7.20
CA ALA A 523 41.35 13.07 -7.36
C ALA A 523 41.23 13.98 -6.12
N ALA A 524 41.36 13.41 -4.92
CA ALA A 524 41.48 14.17 -3.68
C ALA A 524 42.72 15.09 -3.71
N SER A 525 43.89 14.55 -4.06
CA SER A 525 45.15 15.31 -4.18
C SER A 525 45.06 16.55 -5.09
N SER A 526 44.34 16.47 -6.22
CA SER A 526 44.08 17.66 -7.06
C SER A 526 43.17 18.70 -6.40
N SER A 527 42.25 18.26 -5.52
CA SER A 527 41.39 19.14 -4.73
C SER A 527 42.16 19.81 -3.58
N ASP A 528 43.02 19.04 -2.90
CA ASP A 528 43.92 19.54 -1.85
C ASP A 528 44.89 20.60 -2.39
N ALA A 529 45.42 20.36 -3.59
CA ALA A 529 46.28 21.32 -4.29
C ALA A 529 45.55 22.62 -4.61
N HIS A 530 44.26 22.56 -4.97
CA HIS A 530 43.43 23.73 -5.20
C HIS A 530 43.16 24.49 -3.89
N ILE A 531 42.73 23.82 -2.82
CA ILE A 531 42.58 24.42 -1.47
C ILE A 531 43.90 25.09 -1.03
N SER A 532 45.03 24.42 -1.27
CA SER A 532 46.38 24.92 -0.98
C SER A 532 46.82 26.10 -1.87
N SER A 533 46.21 26.31 -3.04
CA SER A 533 46.39 27.52 -3.86
C SER A 533 45.51 28.67 -3.38
N LEU A 534 44.24 28.40 -3.09
CA LEU A 534 43.26 29.37 -2.61
C LEU A 534 43.69 29.97 -1.27
N TRP A 535 44.18 29.12 -0.35
CA TRP A 535 44.79 29.58 0.91
C TRP A 535 45.96 30.55 0.69
N ARG A 536 46.88 30.25 -0.25
CA ARG A 536 48.05 31.10 -0.52
C ARG A 536 47.69 32.48 -1.09
N GLU A 537 46.62 32.57 -1.88
CA GLU A 537 46.10 33.85 -2.39
C GLU A 537 45.43 34.67 -1.28
N ILE A 538 44.68 34.01 -0.41
CA ILE A 538 43.81 34.65 0.58
C ILE A 538 44.50 34.95 1.92
N GLN A 539 45.57 34.22 2.27
CA GLN A 539 46.29 34.31 3.55
C GLN A 539 46.70 35.75 3.93
N ALA A 540 47.10 36.58 2.96
CA ALA A 540 47.46 37.98 3.21
C ALA A 540 46.29 38.85 3.69
N ASN A 541 45.08 38.63 3.15
CA ASN A 541 43.87 39.37 3.54
C ASN A 541 43.29 38.81 4.85
N VAL A 542 43.37 37.49 5.06
CA VAL A 542 43.00 36.84 6.34
C VAL A 542 43.93 37.27 7.49
N ALA A 543 45.21 37.58 7.22
CA ALA A 543 46.11 38.18 8.19
C ALA A 543 45.69 39.60 8.62
N VAL A 544 45.00 40.36 7.75
CA VAL A 544 44.42 41.68 8.09
C VAL A 544 43.10 41.52 8.86
N LEU A 545 42.31 40.49 8.58
CA LEU A 545 41.09 40.18 9.35
C LEU A 545 41.42 39.68 10.76
N SER A 546 42.49 38.89 10.94
CA SER A 546 42.88 38.33 12.23
C SER A 546 43.76 39.25 13.09
N SER A 547 44.20 40.41 12.61
CA SER A 547 45.04 41.34 13.38
C SER A 547 44.28 42.28 14.34
N GLY A 548 42.95 42.13 14.42
CA GLY A 548 42.09 42.72 15.46
C GLY A 548 41.42 44.04 15.10
N HIS A 549 40.36 44.37 15.87
CA HIS A 549 39.45 45.50 15.60
C HIS A 549 40.16 46.83 15.36
N ASP A 550 41.11 47.19 16.23
CA ASP A 550 41.91 48.41 16.14
C ASP A 550 42.74 48.52 14.86
N GLN A 551 43.20 47.40 14.30
CA GLN A 551 43.96 47.39 13.04
C GLN A 551 43.03 47.48 11.84
N LEU A 552 41.91 46.75 11.89
CA LEU A 552 40.85 46.78 10.88
C LEU A 552 40.26 48.20 10.72
N GLN A 553 39.98 48.89 11.83
CA GLN A 553 39.46 50.26 11.84
C GLN A 553 40.51 51.29 11.36
N ARG A 554 41.80 51.10 11.69
CA ARG A 554 42.90 51.92 11.14
C ARG A 554 43.10 51.70 9.65
N ALA A 555 42.96 50.47 9.15
CA ALA A 555 43.02 50.18 7.72
C ALA A 555 41.84 50.81 6.98
N ALA A 556 40.63 50.71 7.52
CA ALA A 556 39.43 51.34 6.97
C ALA A 556 39.54 52.87 6.88
N SER A 557 40.09 53.53 7.91
CA SER A 557 40.30 54.99 7.89
C SER A 557 41.35 55.43 6.86
N GLN A 558 42.43 54.65 6.66
CA GLN A 558 43.44 54.92 5.62
C GLN A 558 42.87 54.74 4.20
N VAL A 559 42.07 53.71 3.97
CA VAL A 559 41.38 53.47 2.69
C VAL A 559 40.34 54.55 2.40
N ALA A 560 39.58 54.98 3.41
CA ALA A 560 38.65 56.10 3.27
C ALA A 560 39.38 57.41 2.90
N ALA A 561 40.52 57.67 3.52
CA ALA A 561 41.44 58.78 3.20
C ALA A 561 42.19 58.62 1.87
N GLY A 562 41.99 57.52 1.13
CA GLY A 562 42.52 57.33 -0.23
C GLY A 562 44.01 56.94 -0.29
N LYS A 563 44.66 56.66 0.85
CA LYS A 563 46.02 56.10 0.83
C LYS A 563 45.95 54.58 0.63
N ALA A 564 46.63 54.09 -0.41
CA ALA A 564 46.92 52.66 -0.51
C ALA A 564 47.77 52.23 0.69
N ALA A 565 47.45 51.09 1.30
CA ALA A 565 48.04 50.65 2.56
C ALA A 565 49.57 50.47 2.42
N PRO A 566 50.40 51.18 3.23
CA PRO A 566 51.85 51.07 3.16
C PRO A 566 52.38 49.97 4.08
N ALA A 567 53.36 49.19 3.58
CA ALA A 567 54.31 48.50 4.45
C ALA A 567 55.15 49.54 5.24
N PRO A 568 55.65 49.22 6.45
CA PRO A 568 56.10 50.23 7.39
C PRO A 568 57.46 50.85 7.05
N ALA A 569 57.48 52.15 6.76
CA ALA A 569 58.66 53.01 6.80
C ALA A 569 58.25 54.45 7.21
N PRO A 570 59.00 55.14 8.09
CA PRO A 570 58.64 56.48 8.57
C PRO A 570 59.16 57.59 7.64
N GLY A 571 58.29 58.52 7.22
CA GLY A 571 58.69 59.64 6.36
C GLY A 571 57.60 60.69 6.12
N VAL A 572 57.68 61.79 6.87
CA VAL A 572 57.29 63.19 6.55
C VAL A 572 56.28 63.41 5.40
N SER A 573 55.08 63.91 5.71
CA SER A 573 54.80 65.36 5.59
C SER A 573 53.42 65.73 6.15
N LEU A 574 53.25 66.99 6.55
CA LEU A 574 52.07 67.55 7.22
C LEU A 574 51.80 68.95 6.66
N LEU A 575 51.34 69.01 5.41
CA LEU A 575 51.04 70.25 4.68
C LEU A 575 50.09 69.94 3.51
N ASP A 576 48.78 70.08 3.78
CA ASP A 576 47.73 70.46 2.81
C ASP A 576 46.40 70.54 3.57
N LEU A 577 46.25 71.64 4.32
CA LEU A 577 44.99 72.06 4.93
C LEU A 577 44.67 73.46 4.40
N GLN A 578 44.24 73.53 3.14
CA GLN A 578 43.68 74.76 2.57
C GLN A 578 42.30 74.49 1.98
N GLU A 579 41.29 74.91 2.74
CA GLU A 579 40.21 75.78 2.27
C GLU A 579 39.45 75.35 1.00
N GLU A 580 38.30 74.69 1.20
CA GLU A 580 37.12 75.03 0.39
C GLU A 580 35.93 75.28 1.33
N VAL A 581 35.36 76.48 1.26
CA VAL A 581 34.38 76.99 2.23
C VAL A 581 32.96 76.88 1.68
N GLY A 582 32.07 76.31 2.49
CA GLY A 582 30.67 76.74 2.53
C GLY A 582 29.67 75.95 1.70
N ALA A 583 29.06 74.95 2.34
CA ALA A 583 27.75 74.43 1.98
C ALA A 583 26.88 74.18 3.23
N LYS A 584 26.72 75.19 4.10
CA LYS A 584 25.72 75.17 5.19
C LYS A 584 24.31 75.39 4.61
N GLY A 585 23.82 74.40 3.88
CA GLY A 585 22.42 74.21 3.55
C GLY A 585 21.85 73.08 4.40
N GLY A 586 21.20 73.41 5.51
CA GLY A 586 20.40 72.44 6.25
C GLY A 586 19.19 72.02 5.43
N LEU A 587 18.75 70.76 5.57
CA LEU A 587 17.44 70.33 5.06
C LEU A 587 16.35 71.12 5.80
N ASP A 588 15.34 71.62 5.08
CA ASP A 588 14.16 72.19 5.71
C ASP A 588 13.54 71.15 6.65
N GLU A 589 13.01 71.54 7.82
CA GLU A 589 12.39 70.56 8.74
C GLU A 589 11.21 69.81 8.12
N LYS A 590 10.61 70.32 7.04
CA LYS A 590 9.65 69.57 6.22
C LYS A 590 10.30 68.45 5.41
N GLU A 591 11.46 68.69 4.81
CA GLU A 591 12.23 67.65 4.12
C GLU A 591 12.77 66.60 5.13
N LYS A 592 13.16 67.03 6.34
CA LYS A 592 13.52 66.10 7.42
C LYS A 592 12.34 65.26 7.90
N GLU A 593 11.14 65.84 8.03
CA GLU A 593 9.95 65.10 8.44
C GLU A 593 9.45 64.13 7.35
N GLU A 594 9.52 64.52 6.08
CA GLU A 594 9.29 63.61 4.95
C GLU A 594 10.33 62.47 4.92
N LEU A 595 11.59 62.75 5.28
CA LEU A 595 12.64 61.74 5.41
C LEU A 595 12.40 60.79 6.60
N ARG A 596 11.99 61.30 7.77
CA ARG A 596 11.58 60.48 8.94
C ARG A 596 10.44 59.54 8.57
N LYS A 597 9.44 60.04 7.86
CA LYS A 597 8.33 59.22 7.36
C LYS A 597 8.79 58.18 6.35
N ALA A 598 9.61 58.55 5.37
CA ALA A 598 10.14 57.61 4.38
C ALA A 598 11.02 56.51 5.02
N ILE A 599 11.78 56.82 6.08
CA ILE A 599 12.51 55.85 6.90
C ILE A 599 11.52 54.84 7.51
N ALA A 600 10.47 55.32 8.19
CA ALA A 600 9.46 54.46 8.82
C ALA A 600 8.73 53.57 7.79
N ASP A 601 8.21 54.16 6.71
CA ASP A 601 7.52 53.46 5.61
C ASP A 601 8.42 52.42 4.92
N THR A 602 9.74 52.64 4.90
CA THR A 602 10.74 51.68 4.36
C THR A 602 11.02 50.56 5.36
N GLN A 603 11.16 50.88 6.66
CA GLN A 603 11.41 49.87 7.69
C GLN A 603 10.23 48.90 7.84
N GLU A 604 8.98 49.39 7.82
CA GLU A 604 7.79 48.53 7.88
C GLU A 604 7.73 47.55 6.69
N ARG A 605 8.05 48.03 5.47
CA ARG A 605 8.08 47.20 4.26
C ARG A 605 9.20 46.16 4.28
N LEU A 606 10.38 46.50 4.81
CA LEU A 606 11.47 45.53 5.01
C LEU A 606 11.10 44.45 6.06
N ASP A 607 10.44 44.82 7.16
CA ASP A 607 9.92 43.85 8.14
C ASP A 607 8.81 42.96 7.56
N ARG A 608 7.94 43.52 6.71
CA ARG A 608 6.91 42.76 5.99
C ARG A 608 7.54 41.78 5.00
N LEU A 609 8.55 42.21 4.24
CA LEU A 609 9.33 41.35 3.34
C LEU A 609 10.03 40.22 4.10
N GLY A 610 10.62 40.52 5.27
CA GLY A 610 11.22 39.53 6.16
C GLY A 610 10.23 38.49 6.70
N LYS A 611 8.99 38.89 7.00
CA LYS A 611 7.90 37.98 7.40
C LYS A 611 7.47 37.08 6.23
N VAL A 612 7.28 37.64 5.02
CA VAL A 612 6.91 36.87 3.82
C VAL A 612 8.00 35.85 3.46
N ARG A 613 9.29 36.20 3.59
CA ARG A 613 10.40 35.25 3.40
C ARG A 613 10.33 34.09 4.39
N ARG A 614 10.09 34.34 5.68
CA ARG A 614 9.95 33.27 6.69
C ARG A 614 8.76 32.35 6.39
N GLU A 615 7.59 32.90 6.07
CA GLU A 615 6.42 32.06 5.72
C GLU A 615 6.70 31.20 4.48
N ARG A 616 7.32 31.77 3.44
CA ARG A 616 7.72 31.04 2.24
C ARG A 616 8.67 29.88 2.57
N ASP A 617 9.68 30.12 3.41
CA ASP A 617 10.70 29.14 3.76
C ASP A 617 10.13 28.03 4.68
N GLU A 618 9.20 28.39 5.58
CA GLU A 618 8.42 27.45 6.40
C GLU A 618 7.49 26.58 5.52
N VAL A 619 6.75 27.17 4.58
CA VAL A 619 5.86 26.44 3.65
C VAL A 619 6.67 25.52 2.72
N LEU A 620 7.88 25.91 2.32
CA LEU A 620 8.79 25.06 1.55
C LEU A 620 9.33 23.90 2.39
N LYS A 621 9.57 24.09 3.70
CA LYS A 621 9.94 23.02 4.63
C LYS A 621 8.79 22.03 4.84
N ASP A 622 7.58 22.52 5.13
CA ASP A 622 6.36 21.71 5.23
C ASP A 622 6.15 20.85 3.97
N LEU A 623 6.33 21.45 2.78
CA LEU A 623 6.18 20.77 1.50
C LEU A 623 7.21 19.62 1.34
N LYS A 624 8.48 19.87 1.70
CA LYS A 624 9.54 18.84 1.67
C LYS A 624 9.24 17.71 2.64
N GLU A 625 8.86 18.01 3.88
CA GLU A 625 8.51 17.00 4.89
C GLU A 625 7.29 16.17 4.46
N LYS A 626 6.25 16.79 3.90
CA LYS A 626 5.08 16.04 3.41
C LYS A 626 5.37 15.20 2.18
N ILE A 627 6.20 15.66 1.25
CA ILE A 627 6.61 14.89 0.07
C ILE A 627 7.50 13.69 0.44
N GLN A 628 8.34 13.83 1.47
CA GLN A 628 9.18 12.76 1.97
C GLN A 628 8.40 11.65 2.70
N ASN A 629 7.34 12.01 3.44
CA ASN A 629 6.48 11.06 4.16
C ASN A 629 5.37 10.42 3.31
N ASP A 630 5.33 10.69 2.01
CA ASP A 630 4.24 10.29 1.11
C ASP A 630 4.53 8.98 0.36
N ASP A 631 3.89 7.88 0.77
CA ASP A 631 4.00 6.57 0.13
C ASP A 631 2.70 6.16 -0.60
N VAL A 632 2.80 5.96 -1.92
CA VAL A 632 1.72 5.50 -2.80
C VAL A 632 1.81 4.01 -3.15
N SER A 633 2.80 3.27 -2.63
CA SER A 633 3.06 1.88 -3.00
C SER A 633 1.83 0.97 -2.83
N ASN A 634 1.03 1.20 -1.79
CA ASN A 634 -0.23 0.48 -1.56
C ASN A 634 -1.31 0.82 -2.60
N LEU A 635 -1.42 2.08 -3.02
CA LEU A 635 -2.38 2.50 -4.04
C LEU A 635 -2.01 1.93 -5.43
N LEU A 636 -0.71 1.84 -5.73
CA LEU A 636 -0.19 1.20 -6.94
C LEU A 636 -0.37 -0.33 -6.91
N LEU A 637 -0.15 -0.98 -5.77
CA LEU A 637 -0.44 -2.41 -5.57
C LEU A 637 -1.91 -2.74 -5.88
N LEU A 638 -2.86 -1.97 -5.35
CA LEU A 638 -4.29 -2.18 -5.60
C LEU A 638 -4.67 -1.93 -7.08
N ASN A 639 -4.07 -0.92 -7.72
CA ASN A 639 -4.41 -0.54 -9.09
C ASN A 639 -3.60 -1.27 -10.18
N ARG A 640 -2.72 -2.21 -9.84
CA ARG A 640 -1.83 -2.94 -10.78
C ARG A 640 -2.57 -3.63 -11.95
N ARG A 641 -3.84 -4.01 -11.78
CA ARG A 641 -4.69 -4.56 -12.86
C ARG A 641 -5.14 -3.51 -13.90
N SER A 642 -5.06 -2.22 -13.58
CA SER A 642 -5.59 -1.10 -14.36
C SER A 642 -4.47 -0.27 -15.00
N GLN A 643 -3.72 -0.88 -15.93
CA GLN A 643 -2.48 -0.34 -16.54
C GLN A 643 -2.55 1.07 -17.18
N ASN A 644 -3.74 1.67 -17.32
CA ASN A 644 -3.92 3.03 -17.88
C ASN A 644 -4.29 4.09 -16.82
N VAL A 645 -4.42 3.70 -15.54
CA VAL A 645 -4.90 4.59 -14.46
C VAL A 645 -3.73 5.26 -13.71
N GLU A 646 -2.51 4.72 -13.77
CA GLU A 646 -1.35 5.25 -13.03
C GLU A 646 -1.13 6.76 -13.22
N PRO A 647 -1.22 7.37 -14.43
CA PRO A 647 -1.04 8.81 -14.60
C PRO A 647 -2.17 9.65 -13.97
N GLN A 648 -3.39 9.09 -13.87
CA GLN A 648 -4.53 9.75 -13.23
C GLN A 648 -4.46 9.63 -11.69
N LEU A 649 -3.99 8.49 -11.20
CA LEU A 649 -3.66 8.28 -9.79
C LEU A 649 -2.53 9.23 -9.37
N PHE A 650 -1.48 9.38 -10.18
CA PHE A 650 -0.43 10.36 -9.93
C PHE A 650 -0.96 11.80 -9.96
N ALA A 651 -1.84 12.16 -10.91
CA ALA A 651 -2.42 13.49 -10.96
C ALA A 651 -3.24 13.82 -9.69
N THR A 652 -4.12 12.92 -9.26
CA THR A 652 -4.94 13.08 -8.04
C THR A 652 -4.10 13.08 -6.77
N GLU A 653 -3.06 12.25 -6.69
CA GLU A 653 -2.12 12.28 -5.56
C GLU A 653 -1.17 13.50 -5.60
N LEU A 654 -0.89 14.12 -6.76
CA LEU A 654 -0.19 15.41 -6.81
C LEU A 654 -1.10 16.59 -6.44
N GLU A 655 -2.42 16.49 -6.60
CA GLU A 655 -3.36 17.57 -6.24
C GLU A 655 -3.31 17.93 -4.75
N LYS A 656 -3.00 16.99 -3.85
CA LYS A 656 -2.84 17.26 -2.41
C LYS A 656 -1.71 18.26 -2.09
N PHE A 657 -0.76 18.47 -3.01
CA PHE A 657 0.33 19.45 -2.86
C PHE A 657 -0.01 20.83 -3.47
N ARG A 658 -1.08 20.97 -4.26
CA ARG A 658 -1.51 22.25 -4.87
C ARG A 658 -1.67 23.40 -3.87
N PRO A 659 -2.20 23.22 -2.65
CA PRO A 659 -2.30 24.31 -1.67
C PRO A 659 -0.94 24.89 -1.26
N TYR A 660 0.11 24.07 -1.23
CA TYR A 660 1.48 24.51 -0.92
C TYR A 660 2.07 25.31 -2.08
N GLN A 661 1.92 24.84 -3.31
CA GLN A 661 2.29 25.61 -4.51
C GLN A 661 1.58 26.97 -4.56
N GLY A 662 0.30 27.01 -4.19
CA GLY A 662 -0.51 28.22 -4.11
C GLY A 662 -0.03 29.21 -3.05
N ARG A 663 0.34 28.75 -1.85
CA ARG A 663 0.93 29.60 -0.80
C ARG A 663 2.30 30.15 -1.20
N ILE A 664 3.18 29.33 -1.78
CA ILE A 664 4.48 29.79 -2.31
C ILE A 664 4.25 30.82 -3.45
N ALA A 665 3.26 30.61 -4.33
CA ALA A 665 2.91 31.56 -5.37
C ALA A 665 2.44 32.91 -4.81
N ALA A 666 1.57 32.88 -3.79
CA ALA A 666 1.10 34.09 -3.11
C ALA A 666 2.25 34.84 -2.41
N ALA A 667 3.17 34.11 -1.76
CA ALA A 667 4.34 34.69 -1.12
C ALA A 667 5.30 35.35 -2.12
N VAL A 668 5.56 34.70 -3.27
CA VAL A 668 6.37 35.26 -4.37
C VAL A 668 5.73 36.53 -4.95
N GLN A 669 4.43 36.53 -5.22
CA GLN A 669 3.74 37.73 -5.71
C GLN A 669 3.72 38.86 -4.66
N ALA A 670 3.55 38.53 -3.37
CA ALA A 670 3.61 39.49 -2.29
C ALA A 670 5.02 40.09 -2.12
N SER A 671 6.09 39.30 -2.25
CA SER A 671 7.46 39.81 -2.16
C SER A 671 7.81 40.74 -3.32
N SER A 672 7.46 40.37 -4.57
CA SER A 672 7.61 41.25 -5.75
C SER A 672 6.82 42.56 -5.59
N SER A 673 5.59 42.52 -5.05
CA SER A 673 4.80 43.72 -4.78
C SER A 673 5.46 44.63 -3.73
N ILE A 674 6.00 44.07 -2.65
CA ILE A 674 6.69 44.85 -1.60
C ILE A 674 7.99 45.46 -2.13
N VAL A 675 8.71 44.77 -3.03
CA VAL A 675 9.89 45.33 -3.72
C VAL A 675 9.50 46.53 -4.59
N GLN A 676 8.41 46.45 -5.36
CA GLN A 676 7.91 47.60 -6.14
C GLN A 676 7.49 48.78 -5.27
N GLU A 677 6.87 48.53 -4.10
CA GLU A 677 6.57 49.58 -3.12
C GLU A 677 7.86 50.24 -2.57
N LEU A 678 8.88 49.44 -2.23
CA LEU A 678 10.19 49.93 -1.77
C LEU A 678 10.89 50.77 -2.86
N GLU A 679 10.86 50.33 -4.12
CA GLU A 679 11.36 51.13 -5.24
C GLU A 679 10.67 52.50 -5.33
N MET A 680 9.34 52.56 -5.18
CA MET A 680 8.61 53.83 -5.25
C MET A 680 8.99 54.79 -4.13
N VAL A 681 9.19 54.29 -2.90
CA VAL A 681 9.65 55.12 -1.76
C VAL A 681 11.07 55.63 -1.99
N VAL A 682 12.01 54.78 -2.44
CA VAL A 682 13.38 55.21 -2.77
C VAL A 682 13.38 56.27 -3.89
N ARG A 683 12.65 56.02 -4.98
CA ARG A 683 12.47 56.97 -6.11
C ARG A 683 11.75 58.26 -5.71
N GLN A 684 11.07 58.31 -4.57
CA GLN A 684 10.49 59.53 -4.00
C GLN A 684 11.55 60.33 -3.24
N VAL A 685 12.31 59.69 -2.33
CA VAL A 685 13.37 60.36 -1.56
C VAL A 685 14.49 60.89 -2.47
N GLU A 686 14.86 60.15 -3.52
CA GLU A 686 15.87 60.60 -4.50
C GLU A 686 15.47 61.86 -5.29
N LYS A 687 14.22 62.36 -5.19
CA LYS A 687 13.83 63.64 -5.83
C LYS A 687 14.26 64.87 -5.03
N GLY A 688 14.56 64.73 -3.74
CA GLY A 688 15.08 65.81 -2.91
C GLY A 688 16.43 66.33 -3.40
N LYS A 689 16.59 67.65 -3.50
CA LYS A 689 17.81 68.26 -4.07
C LYS A 689 19.01 68.19 -3.11
N GLY A 690 18.83 68.54 -1.84
CA GLY A 690 19.90 68.53 -0.83
C GLY A 690 20.49 67.13 -0.59
N VAL A 691 19.64 66.09 -0.64
CA VAL A 691 20.05 64.69 -0.50
C VAL A 691 21.05 64.28 -1.59
N LYS A 692 20.86 64.74 -2.84
CA LYS A 692 21.68 64.32 -4.00
C LYS A 692 23.13 64.81 -3.96
N GLU A 693 23.37 66.04 -3.53
CA GLU A 693 24.74 66.58 -3.47
C GLU A 693 25.51 65.99 -2.28
N ARG A 694 24.87 65.86 -1.11
CA ARG A 694 25.46 65.21 0.07
C ARG A 694 25.71 63.71 -0.18
N GLN A 695 24.80 63.02 -0.88
CA GLN A 695 25.03 61.66 -1.38
C GLN A 695 26.29 61.57 -2.25
N ARG A 696 26.51 62.50 -3.19
CA ARG A 696 27.55 62.36 -4.22
C ARG A 696 28.96 62.29 -3.63
N GLY A 697 29.33 63.21 -2.74
CA GLY A 697 30.64 63.16 -2.05
C GLY A 697 30.77 61.95 -1.12
N GLN A 698 29.69 61.59 -0.42
CA GLN A 698 29.66 60.42 0.46
C GLN A 698 29.77 59.10 -0.31
N LYS A 699 29.23 59.03 -1.54
CA LYS A 699 29.21 57.86 -2.42
C LYS A 699 30.61 57.47 -2.89
N ASP A 700 31.48 58.42 -3.20
CA ASP A 700 32.87 58.10 -3.59
C ASP A 700 33.75 57.72 -2.39
N ARG A 701 33.52 58.29 -1.19
CA ARG A 701 34.14 57.83 0.07
C ARG A 701 33.69 56.40 0.40
N GLN A 702 32.38 56.14 0.35
CA GLN A 702 31.80 54.81 0.57
C GLN A 702 32.22 53.80 -0.50
N ARG A 703 32.38 54.19 -1.78
CA ARG A 703 32.79 53.27 -2.85
C ARG A 703 34.18 52.70 -2.61
N ARG A 704 35.15 53.51 -2.16
CA ARG A 704 36.51 53.02 -1.82
C ARG A 704 36.48 52.07 -0.63
N VAL A 705 35.74 52.43 0.42
CA VAL A 705 35.59 51.58 1.62
C VAL A 705 34.89 50.27 1.24
N ARG A 706 33.76 50.30 0.52
CA ARG A 706 33.04 49.10 0.06
C ARG A 706 33.85 48.22 -0.90
N GLU A 707 34.73 48.77 -1.74
CA GLU A 707 35.58 47.93 -2.61
C GLU A 707 36.66 47.19 -1.80
N TRP A 708 37.14 47.79 -0.71
CA TRP A 708 38.04 47.14 0.25
C TRP A 708 37.30 46.14 1.15
N GLU A 709 36.14 46.53 1.71
CA GLU A 709 35.26 45.62 2.44
C GLU A 709 34.88 44.41 1.59
N ARG A 710 34.48 44.58 0.33
CA ARG A 710 34.19 43.45 -0.58
C ARG A 710 35.40 42.54 -0.84
N LYS A 711 36.64 43.07 -0.82
CA LYS A 711 37.87 42.25 -0.91
C LYS A 711 38.12 41.48 0.38
N LEU A 712 37.75 42.03 1.54
CA LEU A 712 37.80 41.33 2.83
C LEU A 712 36.65 40.32 2.99
N GLU A 713 35.45 40.62 2.49
CA GLU A 713 34.29 39.72 2.49
C GLU A 713 34.57 38.53 1.57
N ALA A 714 35.08 38.74 0.35
CA ALA A 714 35.53 37.65 -0.53
C ALA A 714 36.69 36.83 0.07
N ALA A 715 37.61 37.47 0.82
CA ALA A 715 38.66 36.76 1.55
C ALA A 715 38.09 35.94 2.74
N GLY A 716 37.02 36.42 3.38
CA GLY A 716 36.27 35.70 4.40
C GLY A 716 35.50 34.52 3.81
N GLU A 717 34.77 34.70 2.72
CA GLU A 717 34.07 33.64 1.97
C GLU A 717 35.06 32.55 1.53
N GLY A 718 36.20 32.92 0.96
CA GLY A 718 37.26 31.96 0.63
C GLY A 718 37.95 31.34 1.84
N TYR A 719 38.02 32.01 3.00
CA TYR A 719 38.44 31.38 4.26
C TYR A 719 37.43 30.31 4.70
N HIS A 720 36.12 30.59 4.61
CA HIS A 720 35.08 29.62 4.90
C HIS A 720 35.07 28.45 3.89
N GLU A 721 35.32 28.72 2.61
CA GLU A 721 35.49 27.69 1.58
C GLU A 721 36.70 26.79 1.86
N VAL A 722 37.88 27.37 2.15
CA VAL A 722 39.07 26.61 2.56
C VAL A 722 38.79 25.80 3.82
N ARG A 723 38.16 26.38 4.86
CA ARG A 723 37.85 25.66 6.10
C ARG A 723 36.84 24.53 5.89
N ALA A 724 35.82 24.74 5.07
CA ALA A 724 34.83 23.72 4.70
C ALA A 724 35.45 22.61 3.84
N GLY A 725 36.31 22.97 2.88
CA GLY A 725 37.09 22.06 2.05
C GLY A 725 38.02 21.19 2.90
N LEU A 726 38.77 21.80 3.83
CA LEU A 726 39.61 21.09 4.79
C LEU A 726 38.81 20.15 5.68
N SER A 727 37.65 20.57 6.22
CA SER A 727 36.83 19.67 7.04
C SER A 727 36.32 18.46 6.25
N LYS A 728 35.88 18.68 5.00
CA LYS A 728 35.44 17.61 4.09
C LYS A 728 36.60 16.67 3.76
N GLY A 729 37.76 17.22 3.40
CA GLY A 729 38.98 16.47 3.10
C GLY A 729 39.44 15.62 4.28
N LEU A 730 39.46 16.17 5.50
CA LEU A 730 39.78 15.41 6.71
C LEU A 730 38.79 14.27 6.96
N THR A 731 37.48 14.49 6.84
CA THR A 731 36.48 13.41 6.97
C THR A 731 36.59 12.36 5.86
N PHE A 732 36.97 12.77 4.64
CA PHE A 732 37.26 11.86 3.54
C PHE A 732 38.47 10.98 3.88
N TYR A 733 39.59 11.57 4.32
CA TYR A 733 40.80 10.82 4.70
C TYR A 733 40.59 9.92 5.92
N GLU A 734 39.78 10.33 6.89
CA GLU A 734 39.35 9.46 8.00
C GLU A 734 38.57 8.24 7.50
N SER A 735 37.55 8.45 6.65
CA SER A 735 36.77 7.36 6.05
C SER A 735 37.61 6.43 5.16
N LEU A 736 38.52 7.02 4.36
CA LEU A 736 39.47 6.28 3.52
C LEU A 736 40.44 5.48 4.37
N SER A 737 40.89 5.99 5.51
CA SER A 737 41.72 5.24 6.44
C SER A 737 40.98 4.06 7.08
N GLY A 738 39.67 4.16 7.28
CA GLY A 738 38.82 3.02 7.61
C GLY A 738 38.88 1.93 6.54
N VAL A 739 38.56 2.29 5.29
CA VAL A 739 38.59 1.37 4.12
C VAL A 739 39.98 0.75 3.91
N VAL A 740 41.06 1.55 4.05
CA VAL A 740 42.44 1.06 3.94
C VAL A 740 42.79 0.10 5.07
N ASN A 741 42.34 0.33 6.30
CA ASN A 741 42.56 -0.61 7.42
C ASN A 741 41.78 -1.93 7.25
N ASP A 742 40.56 -1.89 6.69
CA ASP A 742 39.79 -3.08 6.36
C ASP A 742 40.46 -3.89 5.24
N LEU A 743 40.84 -3.23 4.14
CA LEU A 743 41.58 -3.83 3.03
C LEU A 743 42.94 -4.39 3.49
N LYS A 744 43.61 -3.73 4.44
CA LYS A 744 44.85 -4.18 5.10
C LYS A 744 44.65 -5.45 5.93
N ARG A 745 43.49 -5.60 6.57
CA ARG A 745 43.08 -6.83 7.27
C ARG A 745 42.80 -7.97 6.28
N GLU A 746 42.05 -7.71 5.21
CA GLU A 746 41.73 -8.69 4.17
C GLU A 746 42.99 -9.19 3.44
N VAL A 747 43.85 -8.28 2.99
CA VAL A 747 45.12 -8.63 2.30
C VAL A 747 46.03 -9.44 3.21
N LYS A 748 46.19 -9.07 4.48
CA LYS A 748 47.04 -9.83 5.43
C LYS A 748 46.43 -11.18 5.80
N ALA A 749 45.10 -11.30 5.89
CA ALA A 749 44.43 -12.58 6.11
C ALA A 749 44.57 -13.52 4.89
N PHE A 750 44.41 -13.00 3.67
CA PHE A 750 44.63 -13.75 2.44
C PHE A 750 46.08 -14.25 2.35
N VAL A 751 47.06 -13.35 2.47
CA VAL A 751 48.49 -13.71 2.41
C VAL A 751 48.84 -14.74 3.49
N GLY A 752 48.47 -14.52 4.75
CA GLY A 752 48.76 -15.48 5.84
C GLY A 752 48.13 -16.86 5.63
N SER A 753 46.91 -16.93 5.10
CA SER A 753 46.28 -18.21 4.74
C SER A 753 47.03 -18.92 3.61
N ARG A 754 47.54 -18.17 2.63
CA ARG A 754 48.26 -18.68 1.47
C ARG A 754 49.68 -19.12 1.81
N GLU A 755 50.37 -18.38 2.68
CA GLU A 755 51.64 -18.79 3.28
C GLU A 755 51.48 -20.08 4.09
N SER A 756 50.42 -20.21 4.89
CA SER A 756 50.13 -21.42 5.66
C SER A 756 49.84 -22.64 4.75
N GLU A 757 49.02 -22.47 3.70
CA GLU A 757 48.75 -23.50 2.69
C GLU A 757 50.05 -23.96 2.02
N ARG A 758 50.84 -23.00 1.53
CA ARG A 758 52.12 -23.20 0.85
C ARG A 758 53.14 -23.91 1.74
N ASN A 759 53.29 -23.49 2.99
CA ASN A 759 54.23 -24.07 3.94
C ASN A 759 53.83 -25.50 4.32
N ARG A 760 52.52 -25.78 4.46
CA ARG A 760 51.99 -27.14 4.64
C ARG A 760 52.32 -28.03 3.43
N MET A 761 52.05 -27.57 2.21
CA MET A 761 52.38 -28.33 0.99
C MET A 761 53.88 -28.60 0.86
N VAL A 762 54.74 -27.61 1.11
CA VAL A 762 56.20 -27.79 1.07
C VAL A 762 56.66 -28.80 2.13
N SER A 763 56.13 -28.74 3.36
CA SER A 763 56.45 -29.71 4.41
C SER A 763 56.00 -31.13 4.05
N GLU A 764 54.83 -31.30 3.42
CA GLU A 764 54.35 -32.61 2.95
C GLU A 764 55.21 -33.15 1.79
N ILE A 765 55.65 -32.28 0.88
CA ILE A 765 56.53 -32.64 -0.23
C ILE A 765 57.91 -33.06 0.29
N GLU A 766 58.53 -32.29 1.19
CA GLU A 766 59.85 -32.61 1.73
C GLU A 766 59.84 -33.83 2.66
N THR A 767 58.76 -34.09 3.39
CA THR A 767 58.62 -35.34 4.17
C THR A 767 58.42 -36.56 3.27
N ARG A 768 57.60 -36.46 2.20
CA ARG A 768 57.47 -37.51 1.18
C ARG A 768 58.80 -37.79 0.46
N GLN A 769 59.58 -36.75 0.11
CA GLN A 769 60.88 -36.92 -0.54
C GLN A 769 61.91 -37.60 0.38
N ARG A 770 61.91 -37.31 1.68
CA ARG A 770 62.74 -38.04 2.67
C ARG A 770 62.34 -39.51 2.79
N LEU A 771 61.04 -39.81 2.80
CA LEU A 771 60.52 -41.18 2.89
C LEU A 771 60.81 -42.01 1.62
N ALA A 772 60.76 -41.39 0.44
CA ALA A 772 61.07 -42.04 -0.84
C ALA A 772 62.57 -42.36 -1.04
N GLY A 773 63.45 -41.82 -0.19
CA GLY A 773 64.90 -42.08 -0.25
C GLY A 773 65.37 -43.41 0.36
N SER A 774 64.46 -44.24 0.88
CA SER A 774 64.80 -45.53 1.52
C SER A 774 64.47 -46.72 0.62
N PRO A 775 65.39 -47.69 0.41
CA PRO A 775 65.08 -48.92 -0.34
C PRO A 775 64.15 -49.86 0.46
N PRO A 776 63.26 -50.63 -0.20
CA PRO A 776 62.31 -51.52 0.47
C PRO A 776 62.86 -52.95 0.71
N PRO A 777 62.56 -53.57 1.86
CA PRO A 777 62.77 -55.01 2.09
C PRO A 777 61.63 -55.88 1.48
N PRO A 778 61.86 -57.20 1.29
CA PRO A 778 60.94 -58.10 0.56
C PRO A 778 59.67 -58.50 1.33
N PRO A 779 58.63 -59.02 0.64
CA PRO A 779 57.30 -59.23 1.22
C PRO A 779 57.17 -60.48 2.09
N SER A 780 56.18 -60.46 3.00
CA SER A 780 55.64 -61.62 3.70
C SER A 780 54.12 -61.45 3.86
N ALA A 781 53.39 -62.57 3.89
CA ALA A 781 51.95 -62.61 3.61
C ALA A 781 51.06 -62.42 4.88
N PRO A 782 49.72 -62.51 4.81
CA PRO A 782 48.89 -61.33 5.06
C PRO A 782 48.16 -61.36 6.42
N GLY A 783 48.22 -60.24 7.15
CA GLY A 783 47.43 -60.01 8.37
C GLY A 783 47.01 -58.55 8.51
N ALA A 784 45.75 -58.30 8.84
CA ALA A 784 45.21 -56.95 8.99
C ALA A 784 45.71 -56.31 10.31
N GLY A 785 46.30 -55.12 10.25
CA GLY A 785 47.01 -54.54 11.39
C GLY A 785 47.28 -53.03 11.33
N ALA A 786 46.29 -52.21 10.93
CA ALA A 786 46.44 -50.76 10.89
C ALA A 786 46.41 -50.12 12.30
N ARG A 787 47.57 -50.05 12.97
CA ARG A 787 47.79 -49.26 14.21
C ARG A 787 49.22 -48.72 14.25
N GLY A 788 49.40 -47.40 14.38
CA GLY A 788 50.76 -46.83 14.41
C GLY A 788 50.92 -45.30 14.31
N LEU A 789 49.97 -44.48 14.81
CA LEU A 789 50.16 -43.02 14.89
C LEU A 789 49.85 -42.44 16.28
N ASP A 790 48.79 -42.89 16.97
CA ASP A 790 48.47 -42.46 18.36
C ASP A 790 49.64 -42.63 19.33
N ALA A 791 50.49 -43.64 19.12
CA ALA A 791 51.64 -43.94 19.97
C ALA A 791 52.75 -42.88 19.93
N GLN A 792 52.77 -41.96 18.96
CA GLN A 792 53.82 -40.95 18.80
C GLN A 792 53.48 -39.57 19.38
N LEU A 793 52.22 -39.30 19.75
CA LEU A 793 51.80 -38.03 20.35
C LEU A 793 51.69 -38.06 21.89
N ALA A 794 51.74 -39.23 22.51
CA ALA A 794 51.67 -39.41 23.97
C ALA A 794 52.96 -39.00 24.73
N GLY A 795 53.77 -38.08 24.18
CA GLY A 795 55.11 -37.75 24.67
C GLY A 795 55.28 -36.40 25.38
N LEU A 796 54.25 -35.56 25.47
CA LEU A 796 54.36 -34.18 25.96
C LEU A 796 53.37 -33.85 27.10
N SER A 797 53.84 -34.08 28.33
CA SER A 797 53.35 -33.57 29.64
C SER A 797 51.89 -33.87 30.05
N LEU A 798 51.62 -34.51 31.20
CA LEU A 798 51.88 -34.09 32.60
C LEU A 798 51.10 -32.81 32.98
N GLY A 799 50.13 -32.84 33.90
CA GLY A 799 49.51 -33.99 34.60
C GLY A 799 48.70 -33.59 35.84
N ALA A 800 48.11 -34.58 36.53
CA ALA A 800 47.41 -34.49 37.84
C ALA A 800 46.07 -33.70 37.88
N SER A 801 44.97 -34.12 38.52
CA SER A 801 44.65 -35.37 39.25
C SER A 801 43.15 -35.71 39.16
N ALA A 802 42.80 -37.00 39.31
CA ALA A 802 41.43 -37.54 39.44
C ALA A 802 41.11 -37.83 40.94
N PRO A 803 40.06 -38.58 41.35
CA PRO A 803 38.84 -39.11 40.66
C PRO A 803 37.53 -38.62 41.35
N TYR A 804 36.28 -39.06 41.11
CA TYR A 804 35.70 -40.38 40.77
C TYR A 804 34.36 -40.30 39.99
N THR A 805 34.07 -41.36 39.22
CA THR A 805 32.75 -42.00 38.88
C THR A 805 31.43 -41.19 38.97
N THR A 806 30.50 -41.19 38.00
CA THR A 806 30.03 -42.26 37.06
C THR A 806 29.51 -41.70 35.71
N SER A 807 29.19 -42.59 34.76
CA SER A 807 28.52 -42.33 33.46
C SER A 807 27.10 -42.93 33.43
N PRO A 808 26.32 -42.92 32.32
CA PRO A 808 26.17 -42.01 31.15
C PRO A 808 24.76 -41.30 31.23
N PRO A 809 24.03 -40.79 30.19
CA PRO A 809 24.17 -40.83 28.73
C PRO A 809 23.91 -39.44 28.02
N PRO A 810 23.20 -39.22 26.88
CA PRO A 810 23.71 -38.28 25.85
C PRO A 810 22.83 -37.05 25.50
N LYS A 811 23.48 -36.05 24.88
CA LYS A 811 22.97 -35.00 23.96
C LYS A 811 21.48 -34.59 24.05
N PRO A 812 21.15 -33.45 24.68
CA PRO A 812 19.86 -32.79 24.50
C PRO A 812 19.81 -31.90 23.25
N THR A 813 18.59 -31.67 22.74
CA THR A 813 18.24 -30.61 21.79
C THR A 813 18.22 -29.23 22.48
N SER A 814 18.40 -28.15 21.71
CA SER A 814 18.21 -26.79 22.23
C SER A 814 16.75 -26.36 22.04
N ALA A 815 16.08 -26.02 23.14
CA ALA A 815 14.77 -25.39 23.16
C ALA A 815 14.81 -24.21 24.15
N TYR A 816 14.45 -23.01 23.69
CA TYR A 816 14.50 -21.79 24.51
C TYR A 816 13.17 -21.54 25.21
N SER A 817 13.20 -21.39 26.53
CA SER A 817 12.17 -20.74 27.35
C SER A 817 12.81 -20.25 28.67
N PRO A 818 12.25 -19.22 29.32
CA PRO A 818 13.11 -18.16 29.86
C PRO A 818 13.47 -18.29 31.35
N ALA A 819 14.55 -17.60 31.73
CA ALA A 819 15.00 -17.36 33.10
C ALA A 819 15.23 -15.84 33.33
N PRO A 820 15.17 -15.33 34.58
CA PRO A 820 15.01 -13.90 34.87
C PRO A 820 16.33 -13.12 35.08
N SER A 821 16.24 -11.79 35.05
CA SER A 821 17.30 -10.86 35.47
C SER A 821 16.72 -9.60 36.16
N LEU A 822 17.58 -8.78 36.76
CA LEU A 822 17.26 -7.87 37.89
C LEU A 822 17.06 -6.38 37.50
N PRO A 823 16.44 -5.54 38.38
CA PRO A 823 15.90 -4.22 38.03
C PRO A 823 16.77 -3.00 38.42
N LEU A 824 16.59 -1.88 37.68
CA LEU A 824 16.94 -0.49 37.99
C LEU A 824 16.01 0.45 37.17
N PRO A 825 15.94 1.78 37.41
CA PRO A 825 15.84 2.52 38.68
C PRO A 825 14.58 3.45 38.71
N PRO A 826 14.22 4.08 39.85
CA PRO A 826 12.95 4.85 39.97
C PRO A 826 13.10 6.39 39.89
N GLN A 827 12.37 7.04 38.97
CA GLN A 827 12.05 8.50 38.92
C GLN A 827 11.06 8.73 37.74
N GLN A 828 10.08 9.67 37.70
CA GLN A 828 9.55 10.68 38.64
C GLN A 828 8.00 10.66 38.61
N THR A 829 7.35 11.38 39.54
CA THR A 829 5.89 11.56 39.61
C THR A 829 5.35 12.62 38.63
N SER A 830 4.16 12.38 38.06
CA SER A 830 3.37 13.39 37.33
C SER A 830 1.87 13.32 37.66
N THR A 831 1.13 14.37 37.30
CA THR A 831 -0.18 14.75 37.86
C THR A 831 -1.39 14.00 37.29
N PRO A 832 -2.51 13.91 38.04
CA PRO A 832 -3.78 13.41 37.51
C PRO A 832 -4.41 14.43 36.54
N SER A 833 -4.98 13.94 35.44
CA SER A 833 -5.79 14.73 34.50
C SER A 833 -7.05 13.97 34.10
N PHE A 834 -8.14 14.69 33.84
CA PHE A 834 -9.43 14.12 33.46
C PHE A 834 -9.46 13.67 32.00
N PRO A 835 -10.19 12.60 31.64
CA PRO A 835 -10.45 12.26 30.26
C PRO A 835 -11.42 13.28 29.61
N PRO A 836 -11.14 13.79 28.40
CA PRO A 836 -12.12 14.57 27.65
C PRO A 836 -13.24 13.68 27.08
N PRO A 837 -14.42 14.24 26.75
CA PRO A 837 -15.50 13.47 26.14
C PRO A 837 -15.14 13.00 24.71
N PRO A 838 -15.63 11.84 24.26
CA PRO A 838 -15.36 11.35 22.91
C PRO A 838 -16.04 12.22 21.84
N PRO A 839 -15.40 12.47 20.69
CA PRO A 839 -16.01 13.17 19.57
C PRO A 839 -17.14 12.32 18.96
N ALA A 840 -18.19 13.00 18.48
CA ALA A 840 -19.33 12.34 17.86
C ALA A 840 -18.92 11.65 16.54
N GLN A 841 -19.10 10.33 16.46
CA GLN A 841 -18.88 9.59 15.22
C GLN A 841 -19.96 9.93 14.17
N PRO A 842 -19.61 10.03 12.87
CA PRO A 842 -20.61 10.06 11.82
C PRO A 842 -21.41 8.74 11.83
N ARG A 843 -22.72 8.83 11.60
CA ARG A 843 -23.62 7.66 11.65
C ARG A 843 -23.23 6.64 10.57
N SER A 844 -22.74 5.48 10.97
CA SER A 844 -22.57 4.34 10.08
C SER A 844 -23.93 3.85 9.57
N SER A 845 -24.03 3.62 8.27
CA SER A 845 -25.18 2.95 7.66
C SER A 845 -25.23 1.50 8.14
N ASN A 846 -26.22 1.18 8.97
CA ASN A 846 -26.34 -0.14 9.60
C ASN A 846 -26.72 -1.21 8.56
N PRO A 847 -25.92 -2.27 8.33
CA PRO A 847 -26.23 -3.34 7.36
C PRO A 847 -27.50 -4.14 7.67
N TYR A 848 -28.09 -3.94 8.86
CA TYR A 848 -29.24 -4.68 9.36
C TYR A 848 -30.55 -3.85 9.37
N ASP A 849 -30.59 -2.70 8.68
CA ASP A 849 -31.81 -1.89 8.59
C ASP A 849 -32.83 -2.45 7.58
N PHE A 850 -33.97 -2.91 8.09
CA PHE A 850 -35.12 -3.38 7.29
C PHE A 850 -36.16 -2.27 7.01
N GLY A 851 -35.96 -1.05 7.49
CA GLY A 851 -36.94 0.04 7.43
C GLY A 851 -37.23 0.55 6.00
N SER A 852 -36.26 0.45 5.09
CA SER A 852 -36.37 0.93 3.70
C SER A 852 -37.48 0.26 2.87
N LEU A 853 -37.97 -0.91 3.27
CA LEU A 853 -39.08 -1.60 2.60
C LEU A 853 -40.47 -1.08 3.02
N SER A 854 -40.55 -0.10 3.93
CA SER A 854 -41.81 0.56 4.30
C SER A 854 -42.23 1.68 3.34
N SER A 855 -41.32 2.17 2.50
CA SER A 855 -41.56 3.26 1.54
C SER A 855 -41.78 2.75 0.11
N LEU A 856 -42.83 1.95 -0.10
CA LEU A 856 -43.43 1.77 -1.44
C LEU A 856 -44.64 2.71 -1.57
N PRO A 857 -44.80 3.45 -2.68
CA PRO A 857 -45.92 4.38 -2.85
C PRO A 857 -47.25 3.60 -2.91
N SER A 858 -48.22 4.03 -2.09
CA SER A 858 -49.52 3.36 -1.98
C SER A 858 -50.40 3.65 -3.20
N ALA A 859 -50.22 2.88 -4.27
CA ALA A 859 -50.97 2.97 -5.52
C ALA A 859 -52.42 2.43 -5.43
N PHE A 860 -53.10 2.67 -4.32
CA PHE A 860 -54.52 2.32 -4.12
C PHE A 860 -55.27 3.48 -3.43
N SER A 861 -56.02 4.22 -4.23
CA SER A 861 -57.04 5.18 -3.79
C SER A 861 -58.11 5.29 -4.88
N THR A 862 -59.15 4.46 -4.77
CA THR A 862 -60.26 4.41 -5.74
C THR A 862 -61.21 5.59 -5.53
N SER A 863 -61.47 6.34 -6.59
CA SER A 863 -62.33 7.53 -6.57
C SER A 863 -63.82 7.18 -6.74
N SER A 864 -64.67 7.87 -5.95
CA SER A 864 -66.07 8.21 -6.28
C SER A 864 -66.59 9.25 -5.26
N PRO A 865 -67.62 10.07 -5.59
CA PRO A 865 -67.67 11.46 -5.13
C PRO A 865 -68.93 11.87 -4.34
N VAL A 866 -68.95 13.16 -3.92
CA VAL A 866 -70.11 14.11 -3.86
C VAL A 866 -70.32 14.83 -2.49
N GLN A 867 -70.42 16.17 -2.60
CA GLN A 867 -71.11 17.18 -1.75
C GLN A 867 -70.48 17.94 -0.55
N SER A 868 -70.73 19.26 -0.61
CA SER A 868 -70.82 20.31 0.43
C SER A 868 -69.59 20.79 1.23
N SER A 869 -69.32 22.10 1.05
CA SER A 869 -68.43 22.99 1.84
C SER A 869 -69.24 23.71 2.94
N PRO A 870 -68.70 24.73 3.67
CA PRO A 870 -67.31 25.06 4.03
C PRO A 870 -67.13 25.31 5.57
N TYR A 871 -65.92 25.64 6.05
CA TYR A 871 -65.62 26.86 6.86
C TYR A 871 -64.16 26.88 7.40
N SER A 872 -63.64 28.11 7.58
CA SER A 872 -62.60 28.68 8.48
C SER A 872 -61.67 27.81 9.36
N SER A 873 -60.48 28.28 9.82
CA SER A 873 -59.53 29.35 9.39
C SER A 873 -58.35 29.47 10.40
N ALA A 874 -57.16 29.89 9.93
CA ALA A 874 -56.04 30.46 10.75
C ALA A 874 -55.25 29.51 11.70
N PRO A 875 -54.01 29.89 12.15
CA PRO A 875 -52.97 28.92 12.57
C PRO A 875 -52.40 29.12 14.03
N PRO A 876 -51.07 29.17 14.36
CA PRO A 876 -50.45 28.12 15.22
C PRO A 876 -49.60 28.62 16.44
N ARG A 877 -48.84 27.69 17.06
CA ARG A 877 -47.77 27.84 18.11
C ARG A 877 -48.21 28.13 19.57
N PRO A 878 -47.35 27.90 20.61
CA PRO A 878 -46.16 27.02 20.74
C PRO A 878 -46.12 26.16 22.06
N GLU A 879 -44.96 25.55 22.33
CA GLU A 879 -44.48 24.84 23.55
C GLU A 879 -44.38 25.77 24.81
N PRO A 880 -43.94 25.41 26.06
CA PRO A 880 -43.05 24.28 26.51
C PRO A 880 -43.39 23.70 27.95
N PRO A 881 -42.46 23.32 28.89
CA PRO A 881 -41.49 22.19 28.92
C PRO A 881 -41.39 21.33 30.24
N THR A 882 -40.51 20.30 30.21
CA THR A 882 -39.52 19.84 31.26
C THR A 882 -39.83 18.87 32.44
N GLN A 883 -38.87 17.92 32.65
CA GLN A 883 -38.36 17.29 33.93
C GLN A 883 -39.26 16.25 34.67
N GLN A 884 -38.78 15.27 35.48
CA GLN A 884 -37.42 14.73 35.79
C GLN A 884 -37.44 13.27 36.38
N ARG A 885 -36.32 12.51 36.23
CA ARG A 885 -35.72 11.46 37.12
C ARG A 885 -36.40 10.10 37.49
N GLN A 886 -35.52 9.05 37.51
CA GLN A 886 -35.46 7.83 38.39
C GLN A 886 -36.63 6.82 38.39
N GLY A 887 -36.46 5.49 38.50
CA GLY A 887 -35.29 4.59 38.38
C GLY A 887 -34.99 3.69 39.60
N SER A 888 -35.18 2.36 39.53
CA SER A 888 -34.59 1.35 40.46
C SER A 888 -34.69 -0.13 39.98
N TYR A 889 -33.93 -1.01 40.63
CA TYR A 889 -33.44 -2.38 40.33
C TYR A 889 -34.36 -3.62 40.48
N GLY A 890 -33.98 -4.72 39.80
CA GLY A 890 -34.04 -6.15 40.25
C GLY A 890 -35.29 -7.00 39.89
N SER A 891 -35.28 -8.36 39.89
CA SER A 891 -34.20 -9.38 39.81
C SER A 891 -34.79 -10.82 39.61
N ASP A 892 -33.95 -11.79 39.22
CA ASP A 892 -34.06 -13.28 39.38
C ASP A 892 -34.91 -14.21 38.46
N TYR A 893 -34.54 -15.51 38.49
CA TYR A 893 -34.87 -16.70 37.65
C TYR A 893 -35.84 -17.70 38.37
N PRO A 894 -36.18 -18.98 37.95
CA PRO A 894 -35.74 -19.85 36.82
C PRO A 894 -36.84 -20.66 36.03
N SER A 895 -36.41 -21.59 35.15
CA SER A 895 -37.18 -22.60 34.35
C SER A 895 -37.47 -23.93 35.13
N PRO A 896 -37.90 -25.12 34.58
CA PRO A 896 -38.13 -25.66 33.19
C PRO A 896 -39.60 -26.25 33.03
N PRO A 897 -40.00 -27.35 32.30
CA PRO A 897 -39.41 -28.28 31.30
C PRO A 897 -40.30 -28.56 30.03
N SER A 898 -40.33 -29.81 29.47
CA SER A 898 -41.08 -30.27 28.26
C SER A 898 -41.33 -31.81 28.26
N PRO A 899 -42.30 -32.38 27.48
CA PRO A 899 -41.99 -33.54 26.60
C PRO A 899 -42.82 -33.74 25.26
N TYR A 900 -42.37 -34.74 24.46
CA TYR A 900 -42.63 -35.19 23.05
C TYR A 900 -43.76 -36.27 22.81
N PRO A 901 -44.06 -36.90 21.59
CA PRO A 901 -43.71 -36.69 20.13
C PRO A 901 -44.88 -36.77 19.02
N PRO A 902 -45.05 -37.69 17.99
CA PRO A 902 -45.53 -37.38 16.59
C PRO A 902 -46.70 -38.34 16.04
N PRO A 903 -46.84 -38.96 14.80
CA PRO A 903 -46.29 -38.83 13.42
C PRO A 903 -47.33 -38.85 12.17
N PRO A 904 -47.46 -39.83 11.21
CA PRO A 904 -47.57 -39.66 9.71
C PRO A 904 -48.94 -40.16 9.11
N PRO A 905 -49.15 -40.86 7.93
CA PRO A 905 -48.49 -41.02 6.59
C PRO A 905 -49.47 -40.76 5.36
N GLN A 906 -49.39 -41.16 4.05
CA GLN A 906 -48.47 -41.92 3.13
C GLN A 906 -48.68 -41.62 1.58
N ALA A 907 -47.76 -42.11 0.70
CA ALA A 907 -47.93 -42.66 -0.69
C ALA A 907 -48.05 -41.81 -2.03
N SER A 908 -47.66 -42.43 -3.18
CA SER A 908 -47.60 -41.97 -4.61
C SER A 908 -47.63 -43.22 -5.59
N PRO A 909 -47.32 -43.29 -6.94
CA PRO A 909 -46.75 -42.40 -8.02
C PRO A 909 -47.70 -42.34 -9.30
N PRO A 910 -47.43 -42.70 -10.62
CA PRO A 910 -46.26 -42.72 -11.58
C PRO A 910 -46.53 -42.28 -13.09
N ARG A 911 -45.56 -42.51 -14.03
CA ARG A 911 -45.65 -42.68 -15.55
C ARG A 911 -45.85 -41.45 -16.52
N SER A 912 -45.52 -41.45 -17.84
CA SER A 912 -44.50 -42.13 -18.72
C SER A 912 -44.53 -41.74 -20.26
N GLY A 913 -43.38 -41.65 -20.98
CA GLY A 913 -43.21 -41.69 -22.48
C GLY A 913 -42.45 -40.51 -23.15
N SER A 914 -42.18 -40.37 -24.48
CA SER A 914 -41.64 -41.25 -25.59
C SER A 914 -41.98 -40.67 -27.02
N SER A 915 -41.23 -40.72 -28.15
CA SER A 915 -39.80 -41.00 -28.55
C SER A 915 -39.56 -40.73 -30.10
N SER A 916 -38.31 -40.77 -30.60
CA SER A 916 -37.86 -40.98 -32.04
C SER A 916 -37.94 -39.79 -33.07
N TYR A 917 -37.24 -39.66 -34.24
CA TYR A 917 -36.22 -40.47 -35.00
C TYR A 917 -35.31 -39.69 -36.03
N TYR A 918 -34.67 -40.43 -36.99
CA TYR A 918 -33.63 -40.18 -38.07
C TYR A 918 -34.10 -39.53 -39.44
N PRO A 919 -33.28 -39.38 -40.56
CA PRO A 919 -31.84 -39.70 -40.87
C PRO A 919 -30.99 -38.60 -41.64
N ALA A 920 -29.70 -38.88 -41.96
CA ALA A 920 -28.79 -38.09 -42.85
C ALA A 920 -27.62 -38.90 -43.47
N PRO A 921 -27.13 -38.61 -44.71
CA PRO A 921 -25.73 -38.20 -45.02
C PRO A 921 -25.68 -37.21 -46.25
N PRO A 922 -24.58 -36.96 -47.04
CA PRO A 922 -23.11 -37.25 -47.00
C PRO A 922 -22.26 -35.92 -46.93
N SER A 923 -21.05 -35.61 -47.46
CA SER A 923 -20.09 -36.07 -48.52
C SER A 923 -18.61 -35.61 -48.23
N GLN A 924 -17.64 -35.77 -49.17
CA GLN A 924 -16.18 -35.49 -49.04
C GLN A 924 -15.54 -35.02 -50.40
N PRO A 925 -14.19 -34.87 -50.67
CA PRO A 925 -12.94 -35.09 -49.85
C PRO A 925 -11.73 -34.09 -50.03
N THR A 926 -10.60 -34.30 -49.29
CA THR A 926 -9.17 -34.38 -49.80
C THR A 926 -8.11 -34.67 -48.69
N TYR A 927 -6.83 -34.91 -49.07
CA TYR A 927 -5.71 -35.65 -48.38
C TYR A 927 -4.33 -34.91 -48.52
N SER A 928 -3.16 -35.22 -47.89
CA SER A 928 -2.69 -36.06 -46.75
C SER A 928 -1.18 -35.79 -46.41
N SER A 929 -0.51 -36.58 -45.54
CA SER A 929 0.95 -36.51 -45.15
C SER A 929 1.80 -37.68 -45.76
N PRO A 930 3.09 -38.07 -45.41
CA PRO A 930 3.74 -38.20 -44.07
C PRO A 930 5.32 -37.87 -44.05
N PRO A 931 6.33 -38.59 -43.40
CA PRO A 931 7.41 -37.93 -42.60
C PRO A 931 8.95 -38.27 -42.85
N PRO A 932 9.80 -38.85 -41.92
CA PRO A 932 11.12 -38.33 -41.40
C PRO A 932 12.37 -39.24 -41.74
N PRO A 933 13.57 -39.38 -41.03
CA PRO A 933 14.15 -38.84 -39.74
C PRO A 933 15.74 -38.60 -39.66
N THR A 934 16.32 -38.65 -38.43
CA THR A 934 17.71 -39.11 -37.98
C THR A 934 18.99 -38.20 -37.83
N SER A 935 19.34 -37.90 -36.56
CA SER A 935 20.64 -38.04 -35.79
C SER A 935 22.08 -37.78 -36.33
N GLN A 936 22.92 -37.02 -35.57
CA GLN A 936 24.21 -37.40 -34.90
C GLN A 936 25.03 -36.19 -34.32
N ALA A 937 26.18 -36.44 -33.65
CA ALA A 937 27.15 -35.51 -33.00
C ALA A 937 28.62 -35.93 -33.41
N PRO A 938 29.78 -35.39 -32.91
CA PRO A 938 30.07 -34.46 -31.79
C PRO A 938 31.30 -33.47 -31.94
N GLN A 939 31.73 -32.85 -30.82
CA GLN A 939 33.10 -32.41 -30.40
C GLN A 939 33.79 -31.06 -30.79
N HIS A 940 34.45 -30.49 -29.75
CA HIS A 940 35.70 -29.67 -29.65
C HIS A 940 35.92 -28.30 -30.35
N GLY A 941 36.54 -27.35 -29.61
CA GLY A 941 37.52 -26.37 -30.15
C GLY A 941 37.52 -24.92 -29.56
N TYR A 942 38.61 -24.51 -28.89
CA TYR A 942 39.05 -23.11 -28.72
C TYR A 942 40.20 -22.82 -29.72
N PRO A 943 40.32 -21.62 -30.33
CA PRO A 943 41.21 -20.53 -29.83
C PRO A 943 40.52 -19.12 -29.90
N ALA A 944 40.81 -18.09 -29.08
CA ALA A 944 42.05 -17.35 -28.75
C ALA A 944 42.45 -16.22 -29.75
N TYR A 945 42.27 -14.95 -29.33
CA TYR A 945 43.24 -13.82 -29.20
C TYR A 945 44.55 -13.77 -30.07
N PRO A 946 45.26 -12.61 -30.29
CA PRO A 946 45.07 -11.23 -29.76
C PRO A 946 45.23 -9.99 -30.76
N PRO A 947 46.24 -9.05 -30.72
CA PRO A 947 46.08 -7.64 -30.27
C PRO A 947 46.43 -6.49 -31.32
N PRO A 948 47.12 -5.33 -31.02
CA PRO A 948 46.49 -4.03 -30.69
C PRO A 948 47.12 -2.74 -31.35
N GLN A 949 46.73 -1.55 -30.86
CA GLN A 949 47.40 -0.20 -30.98
C GLN A 949 47.37 0.49 -32.37
N GLY A 950 47.40 1.84 -32.49
CA GLY A 950 47.44 2.90 -31.47
C GLY A 950 47.32 4.36 -32.00
N GLN A 951 47.34 5.32 -31.07
CA GLN A 951 47.36 6.82 -31.15
C GLN A 951 47.62 7.55 -32.50
N GLN A 952 46.92 8.69 -32.73
CA GLN A 952 47.51 10.07 -32.65
C GLN A 952 46.47 11.23 -32.80
N GLN A 953 46.95 12.48 -32.76
CA GLN A 953 46.21 13.76 -32.58
C GLN A 953 45.94 14.52 -33.90
N GLN A 954 44.95 15.43 -33.95
CA GLN A 954 45.08 16.79 -34.52
C GLN A 954 43.87 17.72 -34.21
N GLN A 955 43.85 18.96 -34.74
CA GLN A 955 43.27 20.16 -34.07
C GLN A 955 42.70 21.22 -35.07
N TYR A 956 41.72 22.04 -34.64
CA TYR A 956 41.14 23.24 -35.32
C TYR A 956 40.35 23.01 -36.65
N PRO A 957 39.62 24.01 -37.22
CA PRO A 957 38.95 25.23 -36.67
C PRO A 957 37.43 25.33 -37.05
N PRO A 958 36.67 26.38 -36.63
CA PRO A 958 35.23 26.55 -36.94
C PRO A 958 34.92 27.53 -38.11
N PRO A 959 33.72 27.44 -38.72
CA PRO A 959 33.13 28.58 -39.43
C PRO A 959 31.60 28.83 -39.20
N GLN A 960 31.22 30.09 -39.38
CA GLN A 960 29.86 30.66 -39.61
C GLN A 960 29.91 31.46 -40.96
N PRO A 961 28.82 32.04 -41.52
CA PRO A 961 27.36 31.78 -41.41
C PRO A 961 26.69 31.72 -42.83
N GLN A 962 25.37 32.01 -42.94
CA GLN A 962 24.56 32.28 -44.16
C GLN A 962 24.22 31.07 -45.08
N TYR A 963 23.11 31.02 -45.84
CA TYR A 963 21.95 31.93 -46.02
C TYR A 963 20.68 31.17 -46.49
N GLY A 964 19.48 31.59 -46.06
CA GLY A 964 18.24 31.55 -46.87
C GLY A 964 17.22 30.40 -46.65
N GLY A 965 15.92 30.73 -46.73
CA GLY A 965 14.80 29.78 -46.86
C GLY A 965 13.61 30.02 -45.92
N TYR A 966 12.48 30.52 -46.42
CA TYR A 966 11.19 30.56 -45.70
C TYR A 966 10.50 29.18 -45.73
N PRO A 967 9.96 28.67 -44.60
CA PRO A 967 9.08 27.50 -44.61
C PRO A 967 7.60 27.90 -44.81
N SER A 968 6.93 27.22 -45.74
CA SER A 968 5.46 27.28 -45.93
C SER A 968 4.74 26.22 -45.06
N PRO A 969 3.48 26.43 -44.65
CA PRO A 969 2.81 25.57 -43.67
C PRO A 969 2.21 24.26 -44.26
N PRO A 970 2.38 23.11 -43.59
CA PRO A 970 1.61 21.88 -43.85
C PRO A 970 0.21 21.90 -43.17
N PRO A 971 -0.71 20.97 -43.53
CA PRO A 971 -2.16 21.23 -43.49
C PRO A 971 -2.93 20.77 -42.24
N GLN A 972 -4.20 21.21 -42.16
CA GLN A 972 -5.19 20.83 -41.13
C GLN A 972 -5.76 19.41 -41.32
N PRO A 973 -6.13 18.70 -40.23
CA PRO A 973 -6.92 17.47 -40.29
C PRO A 973 -8.43 17.73 -40.53
N PRO A 974 -9.19 16.75 -41.07
CA PRO A 974 -10.58 16.96 -41.51
C PRO A 974 -11.63 16.82 -40.40
N SER A 975 -12.74 17.53 -40.55
CA SER A 975 -13.92 17.47 -39.68
C SER A 975 -14.90 16.35 -40.08
N GLN A 976 -15.41 15.59 -39.09
CA GLN A 976 -16.67 14.85 -39.20
C GLN A 976 -17.66 15.36 -38.14
N GLY A 977 -18.94 15.42 -38.47
CA GLY A 977 -19.96 16.13 -37.69
C GLY A 977 -20.94 15.24 -36.93
N TYR A 978 -21.57 15.82 -35.90
CA TYR A 978 -22.72 15.25 -35.20
C TYR A 978 -24.05 15.82 -35.75
N PRO A 979 -25.13 15.02 -35.85
CA PRO A 979 -26.40 15.47 -36.41
C PRO A 979 -27.33 16.17 -35.40
N GLY A 980 -27.67 17.42 -35.73
CA GLY A 980 -29.04 17.96 -35.71
C GLY A 980 -29.94 17.83 -34.48
N TYR A 981 -30.28 18.98 -33.88
CA TYR A 981 -31.60 19.25 -33.30
C TYR A 981 -32.13 20.59 -33.86
N GLN A 982 -33.40 20.63 -34.24
CA GLN A 982 -34.02 21.83 -34.83
C GLN A 982 -34.65 22.74 -33.76
N PRO A 983 -34.49 24.08 -33.85
CA PRO A 983 -35.34 25.03 -33.16
C PRO A 983 -36.54 25.43 -34.04
N GLN A 984 -37.72 25.57 -33.43
CA GLN A 984 -38.88 26.22 -34.04
C GLN A 984 -39.36 27.32 -33.07
N GLY A 985 -39.49 28.57 -33.54
CA GLY A 985 -39.59 29.75 -32.69
C GLY A 985 -40.96 30.44 -32.67
N GLY A 986 -41.12 31.40 -31.75
CA GLY A 986 -42.28 32.29 -31.66
C GLY A 986 -42.13 33.34 -30.55
N TYR A 987 -42.27 34.62 -30.92
CA TYR A 987 -42.46 35.77 -30.01
C TYR A 987 -43.98 36.13 -29.97
N PRO A 988 -44.45 37.17 -29.24
CA PRO A 988 -44.70 37.20 -27.79
C PRO A 988 -46.18 37.61 -27.49
N TYR A 989 -46.48 38.11 -26.28
CA TYR A 989 -47.80 38.53 -25.77
C TYR A 989 -48.82 37.37 -25.65
N ARG A 990 -49.28 37.05 -24.44
CA ARG A 990 -50.07 37.94 -23.57
C ARG A 990 -49.94 37.58 -22.08
#